data_AF-A0A9E4KTE7-F1
#
_entry.id   AF-A0A9E4KTE7-F1
#
_cell.length_a   1.000
_cell.length_b   1.000
_cell.length_c   1.000
_cell.angle_alpha   90.00
_cell.angle_beta   90.00
_cell.angle_gamma   90.00
#
_symmetry.space_group_name_H-M   'P 1'
#
loop_
_entity.id
_entity.type
_entity.pdbx_description
1 polymer ?
#
loop_
_entity_poly.entity_id
_entity_poly.type
_entity_poly.pdbx_seq_one_letter_code
_entity_poly.pdbx_strand_id
1 'polypeptide(L)'
;MLEEPQLNGRIASVINKLTNSAGWRAREELKGALRGPDTKPDVLITRAYGPPVVIETEYPPATTLADDCMKSIGRELDPAVANASGRVSTVIAIRATDELHQCATGDDAQQMLEDGHEIEYAAYQGTDKRHARFPQGGFIKGNVRDLVDFIRPAAEPQDTINFATQAFEQGVEDAAMLILGCASYTNIGEAIGSTLRQQWPSHPNETPSKQIDLQQEKADQDAREQTAKMTATMMINALAYQQNLAGYSAEVEVNGQKETRIIKSLGQIRKLTGFHPDDVIAEWDNILSINYWPIFHIAKRLLAIIPPTAATHLLDNMAKTANAIQDAIKQNDVAGTVFQRLIADRQTLATYYTRPESTTLAAYLAIPDDLDWADPETLKNYRIADYACGSGGLVLAAYQRARNLHLNHGGNPDSVHAHMMENSLTACDIMPAAVHLTSSLLSSVAPREHYRGTRNVLYPFGGTGETDNKGNPIVDIGSLELLNLKAARRQQAVLPLNQQMVLGATQERRAIEVEMVPRSQSLVIMNPPFTTPTNHAADHAKPGNPAYAAFNTTLAEQKAMSKKVKRLANDTISDGNAGLGTQFAAIAHNMVKSGGQIALILHLSAMLGGSDSPSAKSWQKLRGLLAKEYGDVVVVSIAQNKDVDSSFSADTGMAEVIIIARRLASRERRRSLVHFVNLAERPATKLAAQETAKAIRRAIARLTQPGDHSEIEIGNEKVGTIRLEKVSPAEKWTTVRVANMELVQVATELAQGKLRLPQSKDAVPIPMTPMGSIGRVGPLHRDIASGPQEPDRGPFTKSAGANSGTEWPFLWNRDSKSQQGMEVSPDSHGIIKSGEDEEAGEIWQRASNLHISNELRFNSSSTSAAFTQQVSMGGSSWPNFLMKSPEMEKAACVWLNGTLGLISFWTNSNRTQSGRGRTTVRAIPTIPMLDISKLSKKQVRSAVQIYDDLCHKSLLPTNEAWRDPVRQELDRRLLTEVLDLNDSAVEQLAILRNQWCREPTVTGAKNTGPDS
;
A
#
# COMPACT_ATOMS: atom_id res chain seq x y z
N MET A 1 39.82 -28.08 -15.99
CA MET A 1 38.43 -27.60 -15.87
C MET A 1 37.90 -28.17 -14.58
N LEU A 2 37.19 -27.36 -13.81
CA LEU A 2 36.73 -27.72 -12.48
C LEU A 2 35.51 -28.64 -12.61
N GLU A 3 35.60 -29.84 -12.04
CA GLU A 3 34.51 -30.81 -12.01
C GLU A 3 33.36 -30.32 -11.11
N GLU A 4 32.11 -30.62 -11.46
CA GLU A 4 30.91 -30.18 -10.71
C GLU A 4 30.94 -30.51 -9.21
N PRO A 5 31.34 -31.72 -8.77
CA PRO A 5 31.47 -32.05 -7.35
C PRO A 5 32.37 -31.08 -6.57
N GLN A 6 33.45 -30.61 -7.21
CA GLN A 6 34.37 -29.67 -6.58
C GLN A 6 33.73 -28.28 -6.44
N LEU A 7 32.97 -27.84 -7.46
CA LEU A 7 32.21 -26.58 -7.40
C LEU A 7 31.12 -26.64 -6.31
N ASN A 8 30.38 -27.74 -6.22
CA ASN A 8 29.32 -27.95 -5.22
C ASN A 8 29.85 -27.77 -3.79
N GLY A 9 31.03 -28.31 -3.51
CA GLY A 9 31.73 -28.12 -2.24
C GLY A 9 32.09 -26.68 -1.93
N ARG A 10 32.50 -25.92 -2.95
CA ARG A 10 32.83 -24.49 -2.79
C ARG A 10 31.60 -23.64 -2.57
N ILE A 11 30.51 -23.89 -3.29
CA ILE A 11 29.22 -23.24 -3.06
C ILE A 11 28.76 -23.51 -1.62
N ALA A 12 28.80 -24.76 -1.16
CA ALA A 12 28.45 -25.12 0.22
C ALA A 12 29.34 -24.43 1.26
N SER A 13 30.65 -24.35 1.01
CA SER A 13 31.62 -23.65 1.87
C SER A 13 31.29 -22.16 2.01
N VAL A 14 31.05 -21.45 0.90
CA VAL A 14 30.71 -20.02 0.92
C VAL A 14 29.35 -19.79 1.59
N ILE A 15 28.35 -20.63 1.33
CA ILE A 15 27.05 -20.55 2.02
C ILE A 15 27.24 -20.72 3.53
N ASN A 16 28.00 -21.72 3.99
CA ASN A 16 28.26 -21.92 5.42
C ASN A 16 28.95 -20.70 6.05
N LYS A 17 29.91 -20.07 5.34
CA LYS A 17 30.58 -18.84 5.80
C LYS A 17 29.59 -17.68 5.99
N LEU A 18 28.68 -17.49 5.04
CA LEU A 18 27.67 -16.42 5.08
C LEU A 18 26.52 -16.68 6.06
N THR A 19 26.27 -17.94 6.43
CA THR A 19 25.08 -18.35 7.19
C THR A 19 25.39 -19.02 8.52
N ASN A 20 26.66 -18.98 8.95
CA ASN A 20 27.12 -19.59 10.20
C ASN A 20 26.30 -19.12 11.42
N SER A 21 26.07 -17.80 11.54
CA SER A 21 25.24 -17.20 12.59
C SER A 21 23.74 -17.45 12.42
N ALA A 22 23.29 -17.91 11.25
CA ALA A 22 21.89 -18.27 10.99
C ALA A 22 21.56 -19.73 11.30
N GLY A 23 22.55 -20.53 11.72
CA GLY A 23 22.38 -21.95 12.04
C GLY A 23 22.07 -22.84 10.83
N TRP A 24 22.47 -22.41 9.63
CA TRP A 24 22.39 -23.23 8.42
C TRP A 24 23.60 -24.15 8.33
N ARG A 25 23.42 -25.32 7.75
CA ARG A 25 24.47 -26.29 7.45
C ARG A 25 24.28 -26.81 6.04
N ALA A 26 25.08 -26.29 5.11
CA ALA A 26 25.20 -26.78 3.75
C ALA A 26 26.23 -27.92 3.69
N ARG A 27 25.86 -29.03 3.05
CA ARG A 27 26.71 -30.23 2.87
C ARG A 27 26.66 -30.68 1.42
N GLU A 28 27.79 -31.08 0.87
CA GLU A 28 27.93 -31.57 -0.49
C GLU A 28 27.55 -33.07 -0.61
N GLU A 29 26.96 -33.46 -1.73
CA GLU A 29 27.01 -34.81 -2.31
C GLU A 29 26.64 -36.00 -1.40
N LEU A 30 25.62 -35.86 -0.56
CA LEU A 30 25.22 -36.93 0.37
C LEU A 30 24.39 -38.01 -0.33
N LYS A 31 25.05 -39.08 -0.80
CA LYS A 31 24.35 -40.29 -1.30
C LYS A 31 23.43 -40.87 -0.22
N GLY A 32 22.16 -41.09 -0.57
CA GLY A 32 21.15 -41.61 0.36
C GLY A 32 20.60 -40.57 1.35
N ALA A 33 20.87 -39.28 1.13
CA ALA A 33 20.26 -38.21 1.94
C ALA A 33 18.74 -38.13 1.81
N LEU A 34 18.20 -38.53 0.66
CA LEU A 34 16.77 -38.51 0.38
C LEU A 34 16.25 -39.95 0.23
N ARG A 35 15.02 -40.20 0.69
CA ARG A 35 14.38 -41.51 0.56
C ARG A 35 13.98 -41.78 -0.89
N GLY A 36 14.56 -42.83 -1.49
CA GLY A 36 14.26 -43.31 -2.84
C GLY A 36 15.50 -43.89 -3.55
N PRO A 37 15.32 -44.62 -4.67
CA PRO A 37 16.44 -45.15 -5.44
C PRO A 37 17.26 -44.02 -6.09
N ASP A 38 18.60 -44.09 -5.96
CA ASP A 38 19.60 -43.24 -6.62
C ASP A 38 19.40 -41.71 -6.49
N THR A 39 19.09 -41.23 -5.28
CA THR A 39 19.07 -39.78 -5.00
C THR A 39 20.39 -39.32 -4.38
N LYS A 40 21.07 -38.40 -5.08
CA LYS A 40 22.32 -37.75 -4.65
C LYS A 40 22.16 -36.23 -4.92
N PRO A 41 21.60 -35.46 -3.97
CA PRO A 41 21.54 -34.01 -4.14
C PRO A 41 22.94 -33.41 -4.17
N ASP A 42 23.17 -32.40 -5.01
CA ASP A 42 24.47 -31.76 -5.11
C ASP A 42 24.87 -31.02 -3.84
N VAL A 43 23.97 -30.18 -3.32
CA VAL A 43 24.12 -29.54 -2.01
C VAL A 43 22.81 -29.64 -1.22
N LEU A 44 22.91 -30.14 0.01
CA LEU A 44 21.82 -30.18 0.97
C LEU A 44 22.02 -29.10 2.04
N ILE A 45 21.06 -28.19 2.15
CA ILE A 45 21.01 -27.20 3.22
C ILE A 45 20.01 -27.66 4.28
N THR A 46 20.53 -27.87 5.49
CA THR A 46 19.73 -28.12 6.69
C THR A 46 19.72 -26.88 7.58
N ARG A 47 18.58 -26.61 8.20
CA ARG A 47 18.38 -25.45 9.08
C ARG A 47 18.03 -25.95 10.47
N ALA A 48 18.35 -25.16 11.50
CA ALA A 48 17.93 -25.46 12.87
C ALA A 48 16.40 -25.64 12.98
N TYR A 49 15.64 -24.89 12.17
CA TYR A 49 14.19 -24.95 12.06
C TYR A 49 13.75 -24.76 10.59
N GLY A 50 12.78 -25.53 10.13
CA GLY A 50 12.20 -25.45 8.77
C GLY A 50 12.64 -26.58 7.84
N PRO A 51 11.96 -26.75 6.67
CA PRO A 51 12.24 -27.83 5.74
C PRO A 51 13.66 -27.72 5.15
N PRO A 52 14.29 -28.85 4.78
CA PRO A 52 15.55 -28.85 4.05
C PRO A 52 15.40 -28.22 2.67
N VAL A 53 16.47 -27.59 2.19
CA VAL A 53 16.57 -27.04 0.83
C VAL A 53 17.63 -27.83 0.09
N VAL A 54 17.32 -28.23 -1.14
CA VAL A 54 18.29 -28.86 -2.04
C VAL A 54 18.74 -27.81 -3.05
N ILE A 55 20.00 -27.84 -3.43
CA ILE A 55 20.54 -27.12 -4.57
C ILE A 55 21.07 -28.17 -5.54
N GLU A 56 20.70 -28.05 -6.80
CA GLU A 56 21.29 -28.79 -7.92
C GLU A 56 22.06 -27.80 -8.80
N THR A 57 23.22 -28.20 -9.31
CA THR A 57 24.14 -27.31 -10.05
C THR A 57 24.58 -27.97 -11.35
N GLU A 58 24.52 -27.24 -12.46
CA GLU A 58 25.04 -27.72 -13.75
C GLU A 58 25.77 -26.58 -14.48
N TYR A 59 26.82 -26.91 -15.24
CA TYR A 59 27.45 -25.95 -16.16
C TYR A 59 26.63 -25.77 -17.45
N PRO A 60 26.80 -24.67 -18.21
CA PRO A 60 26.12 -24.48 -19.48
C PRO A 60 26.46 -25.62 -20.47
N PRO A 61 25.48 -26.16 -21.22
CA PRO A 61 24.14 -25.63 -21.49
C PRO A 61 23.06 -25.94 -20.43
N ALA A 62 23.39 -26.65 -19.34
CA ALA A 62 22.50 -26.99 -18.24
C ALA A 62 21.19 -27.70 -18.66
N THR A 63 21.31 -28.80 -19.41
CA THR A 63 20.15 -29.46 -20.04
C THR A 63 19.40 -30.42 -19.14
N THR A 64 20.03 -30.96 -18.10
CA THR A 64 19.40 -31.95 -17.18
C THR A 64 18.98 -31.33 -15.85
N LEU A 65 19.45 -30.11 -15.54
CA LEU A 65 19.24 -29.40 -14.28
C LEU A 65 17.77 -29.34 -13.85
N ALA A 66 16.84 -29.13 -14.78
CA ALA A 66 15.42 -29.12 -14.48
C ALA A 66 14.91 -30.49 -14.04
N ASP A 67 15.31 -31.56 -14.73
CA ASP A 67 14.92 -32.94 -14.40
C ASP A 67 15.51 -33.36 -13.05
N ASP A 68 16.74 -32.95 -12.76
CA ASP A 68 17.40 -33.24 -11.49
C ASP A 68 16.71 -32.52 -10.31
N CYS A 69 16.33 -31.25 -10.49
CA CYS A 69 15.50 -30.54 -9.50
C CYS A 69 14.17 -31.26 -9.23
N MET A 70 13.54 -31.79 -10.30
CA MET A 70 12.26 -32.49 -10.20
C MET A 70 12.37 -33.87 -9.54
N LYS A 71 13.53 -34.52 -9.57
CA LYS A 71 13.76 -35.79 -8.84
C LYS A 71 13.84 -35.56 -7.33
N SER A 72 14.38 -34.42 -6.92
CA SER A 72 14.63 -34.04 -5.52
C SER A 72 13.41 -33.44 -4.82
N ILE A 73 12.53 -32.72 -5.53
CA ILE A 73 11.35 -32.10 -4.94
C ILE A 73 10.33 -33.13 -4.40
N GLY A 74 9.72 -32.85 -3.25
CA GLY A 74 8.74 -33.72 -2.61
C GLY A 74 9.31 -34.94 -1.88
N ARG A 75 10.62 -35.18 -1.95
CA ARG A 75 11.29 -36.30 -1.26
C ARG A 75 11.43 -36.05 0.23
N GLU A 76 11.46 -37.12 1.02
CA GLU A 76 11.73 -37.03 2.47
C GLU A 76 13.21 -37.19 2.75
N LEU A 77 13.72 -36.37 3.68
CA LEU A 77 15.07 -36.51 4.19
C LEU A 77 15.21 -37.80 5.02
N ASP A 78 16.30 -38.52 4.84
CA ASP A 78 16.64 -39.65 5.70
C ASP A 78 16.99 -39.14 7.12
N PRO A 79 16.27 -39.58 8.17
CA PRO A 79 16.53 -39.15 9.55
C PRO A 79 17.99 -39.38 10.00
N ALA A 80 18.69 -40.37 9.42
CA ALA A 80 20.06 -40.71 9.77
C ALA A 80 21.09 -39.67 9.31
N VAL A 81 20.76 -38.83 8.33
CA VAL A 81 21.75 -37.99 7.64
C VAL A 81 21.94 -36.62 8.29
N ALA A 82 21.01 -36.14 9.15
CA ALA A 82 21.14 -34.79 9.69
C ALA A 82 20.48 -34.49 11.06
N ASN A 83 19.91 -35.47 11.79
CA ASN A 83 19.00 -35.20 12.92
C ASN A 83 17.87 -34.22 12.54
N ALA A 84 17.58 -34.09 11.25
CA ALA A 84 16.53 -33.28 10.69
C ALA A 84 15.52 -34.21 10.03
N SER A 85 14.25 -33.88 10.16
CA SER A 85 13.16 -34.54 9.46
C SER A 85 12.42 -33.49 8.64
N GLY A 86 11.96 -33.86 7.46
CA GLY A 86 11.26 -32.93 6.61
C GLY A 86 11.21 -33.38 5.16
N ARG A 87 10.18 -32.92 4.47
CA ARG A 87 10.05 -33.04 3.03
C ARG A 87 10.76 -31.88 2.36
N VAL A 88 11.48 -32.15 1.27
CA VAL A 88 12.07 -31.11 0.41
C VAL A 88 10.94 -30.42 -0.34
N SER A 89 10.56 -29.22 0.11
CA SER A 89 9.56 -28.39 -0.58
C SER A 89 10.18 -27.38 -1.54
N THR A 90 11.49 -27.17 -1.46
CA THR A 90 12.21 -26.14 -2.22
C THR A 90 13.50 -26.73 -2.77
N VAL A 91 13.68 -26.65 -4.09
CA VAL A 91 14.92 -27.00 -4.78
C VAL A 91 15.41 -25.77 -5.56
N ILE A 92 16.69 -25.46 -5.48
CA ILE A 92 17.30 -24.33 -6.19
C ILE A 92 18.17 -24.88 -7.31
N ALA A 93 17.86 -24.48 -8.53
CA ALA A 93 18.72 -24.73 -9.69
C ALA A 93 19.78 -23.65 -9.75
N ILE A 94 21.06 -24.02 -9.80
CA ILE A 94 22.17 -23.12 -10.11
C ILE A 94 22.73 -23.49 -11.49
N ARG A 95 22.72 -22.53 -12.39
CA ARG A 95 23.51 -22.59 -13.62
C ARG A 95 24.80 -21.82 -13.40
N ALA A 96 25.90 -22.56 -13.32
CA ALA A 96 27.22 -21.97 -13.16
C ALA A 96 27.67 -21.31 -14.47
N THR A 97 28.70 -20.47 -14.40
CA THR A 97 29.27 -19.78 -15.56
C THR A 97 30.48 -20.54 -16.14
N ASP A 98 30.76 -20.34 -17.43
CA ASP A 98 31.91 -21.00 -18.09
C ASP A 98 33.24 -20.60 -17.44
N GLU A 99 33.33 -19.40 -16.88
CA GLU A 99 34.51 -18.94 -16.13
C GLU A 99 34.78 -19.78 -14.88
N LEU A 100 33.73 -20.20 -14.16
CA LEU A 100 33.87 -21.12 -13.02
C LEU A 100 34.32 -22.51 -13.47
N HIS A 101 33.87 -22.97 -14.65
CA HIS A 101 34.31 -24.23 -15.23
C HIS A 101 35.81 -24.21 -15.62
N GLN A 102 36.29 -23.04 -16.05
CA GLN A 102 37.66 -22.83 -16.48
C GLN A 102 38.67 -22.64 -15.33
N CYS A 103 38.20 -22.50 -14.08
CA CYS A 103 39.09 -22.42 -12.91
C CYS A 103 40.08 -23.60 -12.85
N ALA A 104 41.33 -23.29 -12.52
CA ALA A 104 42.40 -24.29 -12.42
C ALA A 104 42.28 -25.12 -11.13
N THR A 105 41.86 -24.49 -10.04
CA THR A 105 41.66 -25.14 -8.73
C THR A 105 40.31 -24.75 -8.12
N GLY A 106 39.83 -25.57 -7.18
CA GLY A 106 38.64 -25.24 -6.40
C GLY A 106 38.82 -24.02 -5.49
N ASP A 107 40.06 -23.67 -5.11
CA ASP A 107 40.31 -22.50 -4.26
C ASP A 107 40.18 -21.21 -5.07
N ASP A 108 40.59 -21.23 -6.35
CA ASP A 108 40.34 -20.12 -7.27
C ASP A 108 38.83 -19.87 -7.46
N ALA A 109 38.06 -20.94 -7.66
CA ALA A 109 36.62 -20.84 -7.79
C ALA A 109 35.95 -20.35 -6.49
N GLN A 110 36.41 -20.80 -5.33
CA GLN A 110 35.91 -20.28 -4.05
C GLN A 110 36.20 -18.78 -3.90
N GLN A 111 37.42 -18.34 -4.22
CA GLN A 111 37.79 -16.93 -4.16
C GLN A 111 36.91 -16.09 -5.09
N MET A 112 36.69 -16.54 -6.33
CA MET A 112 35.77 -15.88 -7.26
C MET A 112 34.34 -15.75 -6.71
N LEU A 113 33.81 -16.82 -6.12
CA LEU A 113 32.48 -16.80 -5.49
C LEU A 113 32.43 -15.85 -4.28
N GLU A 114 33.49 -15.77 -3.48
CA GLU A 114 33.59 -14.84 -2.34
C GLU A 114 33.71 -13.37 -2.79
N ASP A 115 34.38 -13.13 -3.92
CA ASP A 115 34.56 -11.82 -4.55
C ASP A 115 33.29 -11.33 -5.30
N GLY A 116 32.23 -12.15 -5.31
CA GLY A 116 30.93 -11.79 -5.84
C GLY A 116 30.74 -12.09 -7.32
N HIS A 117 31.42 -13.13 -7.84
CA HIS A 117 31.23 -13.62 -9.21
C HIS A 117 29.76 -13.96 -9.50
N GLU A 118 29.33 -13.70 -10.75
CA GLU A 118 27.95 -13.91 -11.19
C GLU A 118 27.66 -15.42 -11.35
N ILE A 119 26.51 -15.82 -10.83
CA ILE A 119 25.86 -17.11 -11.01
C ILE A 119 24.41 -16.89 -11.40
N GLU A 120 23.79 -17.91 -11.98
CA GLU A 120 22.40 -17.88 -12.39
C GLU A 120 21.59 -18.88 -11.58
N TYR A 121 20.43 -18.48 -11.06
CA TYR A 121 19.62 -19.36 -10.20
C TYR A 121 18.11 -19.23 -10.41
N ALA A 122 17.38 -20.31 -10.09
CA ALA A 122 15.92 -20.39 -10.08
C ALA A 122 15.43 -21.31 -8.96
N ALA A 123 14.22 -21.09 -8.45
CA ALA A 123 13.60 -21.93 -7.42
C ALA A 123 12.49 -22.80 -8.00
N TYR A 124 12.41 -24.04 -7.54
CA TYR A 124 11.29 -24.95 -7.70
C TYR A 124 10.66 -25.16 -6.33
N GLN A 125 9.38 -24.79 -6.17
CA GLN A 125 8.66 -24.83 -4.90
C GLN A 125 7.41 -25.69 -5.01
N GLY A 126 7.18 -26.58 -4.03
CA GLY A 126 5.97 -27.40 -3.94
C GLY A 126 6.26 -28.87 -3.65
N THR A 127 5.54 -29.75 -4.34
CA THR A 127 5.58 -31.21 -4.20
C THR A 127 5.91 -31.88 -5.52
N ASP A 128 6.22 -33.18 -5.46
CA ASP A 128 6.41 -34.05 -6.62
C ASP A 128 5.27 -33.96 -7.64
N LYS A 129 4.02 -33.78 -7.17
CA LYS A 129 2.82 -33.71 -8.02
C LYS A 129 2.42 -32.29 -8.43
N ARG A 130 2.76 -31.27 -7.62
CA ARG A 130 2.35 -29.88 -7.84
C ARG A 130 3.48 -28.96 -7.41
N HIS A 131 4.16 -28.40 -8.40
CA HIS A 131 5.30 -27.51 -8.20
C HIS A 131 5.15 -26.24 -9.05
N ALA A 132 5.78 -25.16 -8.60
CA ALA A 132 5.90 -23.91 -9.32
C ALA A 132 7.40 -23.58 -9.46
N ARG A 133 7.77 -23.02 -10.61
CA ARG A 133 9.12 -22.51 -10.87
C ARG A 133 9.10 -20.98 -10.75
N PHE A 134 10.11 -20.42 -10.09
CA PHE A 134 10.33 -18.98 -10.00
C PHE A 134 11.78 -18.61 -10.39
N PRO A 135 12.00 -17.73 -11.38
CA PRO A 135 10.98 -17.21 -12.32
C PRO A 135 10.35 -18.36 -13.13
N GLN A 136 9.18 -18.15 -13.73
CA GLN A 136 8.57 -19.14 -14.63
C GLN A 136 9.48 -19.40 -15.85
N GLY A 137 10.16 -18.36 -16.36
CA GLY A 137 11.12 -18.43 -17.47
C GLY A 137 12.48 -17.79 -17.17
N GLY A 138 13.56 -18.40 -17.70
CA GLY A 138 14.93 -17.89 -17.54
C GLY A 138 15.52 -18.13 -16.14
N PHE A 139 16.63 -17.46 -15.83
CA PHE A 139 17.31 -17.52 -14.54
C PHE A 139 17.56 -16.12 -14.00
N ILE A 140 17.60 -15.98 -12.67
CA ILE A 140 18.00 -14.75 -12.02
C ILE A 140 19.52 -14.70 -11.97
N LYS A 141 20.09 -13.56 -12.34
CA LYS A 141 21.52 -13.27 -12.22
C LYS A 141 21.83 -12.61 -10.88
N GLY A 142 22.83 -13.11 -10.18
CA GLY A 142 23.31 -12.56 -8.91
C GLY A 142 24.58 -13.28 -8.44
N ASN A 143 25.07 -12.96 -7.25
CA ASN A 143 26.19 -13.68 -6.65
C ASN A 143 25.72 -14.63 -5.52
N VAL A 144 26.65 -15.32 -4.84
CA VAL A 144 26.30 -16.23 -3.73
C VAL A 144 25.61 -15.52 -2.56
N ARG A 145 25.88 -14.23 -2.32
CA ARG A 145 25.16 -13.45 -1.29
C ARG A 145 23.71 -13.21 -1.70
N ASP A 146 23.49 -12.87 -2.96
CA ASP A 146 22.14 -12.75 -3.52
C ASP A 146 21.38 -14.08 -3.46
N LEU A 147 22.06 -15.20 -3.70
CA LEU A 147 21.52 -16.55 -3.57
C LEU A 147 21.09 -16.87 -2.13
N VAL A 148 21.91 -16.55 -1.12
CA VAL A 148 21.53 -16.74 0.29
C VAL A 148 20.29 -15.91 0.64
N ASP A 149 20.23 -14.66 0.16
CA ASP A 149 19.06 -13.80 0.28
C ASP A 149 17.83 -14.36 -0.44
N PHE A 150 18.03 -15.04 -1.57
CA PHE A 150 16.97 -15.69 -2.35
C PHE A 150 16.43 -16.95 -1.67
N ILE A 151 17.30 -17.77 -1.09
CA ILE A 151 16.93 -19.04 -0.43
C ILE A 151 15.99 -18.81 0.76
N ARG A 152 16.19 -17.75 1.57
CA ARG A 152 15.37 -17.49 2.78
C ARG A 152 13.86 -17.46 2.49
N PRO A 153 13.34 -16.52 1.66
CA PRO A 153 11.93 -16.48 1.33
C PRO A 153 11.50 -17.66 0.44
N ALA A 154 12.40 -18.22 -0.39
CA ALA A 154 12.10 -19.39 -1.22
C ALA A 154 11.87 -20.67 -0.37
N ALA A 155 12.47 -20.74 0.81
CA ALA A 155 12.40 -21.89 1.70
C ALA A 155 11.36 -21.74 2.82
N GLU A 156 10.50 -20.72 2.75
CA GLU A 156 9.34 -20.59 3.63
C GLU A 156 8.29 -21.67 3.28
N PRO A 157 7.87 -22.52 4.24
CA PRO A 157 6.91 -23.58 3.98
C PRO A 157 5.50 -23.01 3.78
N GLN A 158 5.13 -22.69 2.54
CA GLN A 158 3.84 -22.08 2.22
C GLN A 158 2.65 -22.93 2.68
N ASP A 159 2.73 -24.27 2.56
CA ASP A 159 1.67 -25.16 3.05
C ASP A 159 1.49 -25.09 4.57
N THR A 160 2.58 -25.04 5.32
CA THR A 160 2.55 -24.87 6.78
C THR A 160 2.01 -23.50 7.17
N ILE A 161 2.40 -22.44 6.45
CA ILE A 161 1.85 -21.09 6.66
C ILE A 161 0.35 -21.10 6.40
N ASN A 162 -0.09 -21.62 5.25
CA ASN A 162 -1.50 -21.62 4.86
C ASN A 162 -2.35 -22.46 5.82
N PHE A 163 -1.87 -23.63 6.23
CA PHE A 163 -2.54 -24.46 7.24
C PHE A 163 -2.64 -23.74 8.59
N ALA A 164 -1.54 -23.13 9.06
CA ALA A 164 -1.55 -22.36 10.31
C ALA A 164 -2.47 -21.15 10.24
N THR A 165 -2.53 -20.47 9.08
CA THR A 165 -3.44 -19.37 8.81
C THR A 165 -4.90 -19.82 8.93
N GLN A 166 -5.28 -20.87 8.22
CA GLN A 166 -6.64 -21.44 8.26
C GLN A 166 -7.04 -21.94 9.65
N ALA A 167 -6.14 -22.67 10.32
CA ALA A 167 -6.40 -23.21 11.66
C ALA A 167 -6.61 -22.09 12.69
N PHE A 168 -5.85 -21.01 12.61
CA PHE A 168 -6.02 -19.84 13.47
C PHE A 168 -7.31 -19.08 13.16
N GLU A 169 -7.65 -18.88 11.88
CA GLU A 169 -8.89 -18.21 11.47
C GLU A 169 -10.10 -18.93 12.04
N GLN A 170 -10.17 -20.24 11.84
CA GLN A 170 -11.22 -21.08 12.40
C GLN A 170 -11.22 -21.00 13.93
N GLY A 171 -10.06 -21.10 14.58
CA GLY A 171 -9.95 -21.03 16.03
C GLY A 171 -10.39 -19.68 16.61
N VAL A 172 -10.13 -18.57 15.92
CA VAL A 172 -10.61 -17.25 16.33
C VAL A 172 -12.11 -17.13 16.10
N GLU A 173 -12.65 -17.65 15.00
CA GLU A 173 -14.11 -17.64 14.77
C GLU A 173 -14.84 -18.45 15.83
N ASP A 174 -14.37 -19.66 16.12
CA ASP A 174 -14.91 -20.50 17.18
C ASP A 174 -14.84 -19.81 18.55
N ALA A 175 -13.69 -19.24 18.90
CA ALA A 175 -13.50 -18.52 20.15
C ALA A 175 -14.37 -17.26 20.22
N ALA A 176 -14.53 -16.52 19.12
CA ALA A 176 -15.39 -15.35 19.06
C ALA A 176 -16.87 -15.72 19.23
N MET A 177 -17.33 -16.82 18.62
CA MET A 177 -18.68 -17.35 18.82
C MET A 177 -18.94 -17.72 20.28
N LEU A 178 -17.96 -18.34 20.97
CA LEU A 178 -18.05 -18.65 22.40
C LEU A 178 -18.10 -17.38 23.27
N ILE A 179 -17.31 -16.37 22.93
CA ILE A 179 -17.31 -15.07 23.60
C ILE A 179 -18.70 -14.40 23.44
N LEU A 180 -19.23 -14.34 22.22
CA LEU A 180 -20.56 -13.77 21.91
C LEU A 180 -21.71 -14.55 22.56
N GLY A 181 -21.57 -15.87 22.67
CA GLY A 181 -22.56 -16.77 23.28
C GLY A 181 -22.64 -16.72 24.80
N CYS A 182 -21.79 -15.93 25.47
CA CYS A 182 -21.86 -15.76 26.92
C CYS A 182 -23.17 -15.03 27.32
N ALA A 183 -23.93 -15.61 28.25
CA ALA A 183 -25.25 -15.09 28.70
C ALA A 183 -25.24 -13.65 29.27
N SER A 184 -24.05 -13.05 29.48
CA SER A 184 -23.84 -11.67 29.95
C SER A 184 -23.01 -10.83 28.97
N TYR A 185 -23.01 -11.16 27.67
CA TYR A 185 -22.16 -10.50 26.68
C TYR A 185 -22.37 -8.97 26.60
N THR A 186 -23.55 -8.43 26.90
CA THR A 186 -23.75 -6.97 26.91
C THR A 186 -22.83 -6.27 27.91
N ASN A 187 -22.71 -6.81 29.13
CA ASN A 187 -21.85 -6.26 30.18
C ASN A 187 -20.36 -6.63 29.98
N ILE A 188 -20.12 -7.87 29.52
CA ILE A 188 -18.76 -8.39 29.26
C ILE A 188 -18.16 -7.72 28.02
N GLY A 189 -18.93 -7.53 26.96
CA GLY A 189 -18.53 -6.88 25.71
C GLY A 189 -18.22 -5.40 25.90
N GLU A 190 -18.93 -4.71 26.80
CA GLU A 190 -18.57 -3.35 27.24
C GLU A 190 -17.26 -3.34 28.05
N ALA A 191 -17.05 -4.29 28.96
CA ALA A 191 -15.80 -4.43 29.72
C ALA A 191 -14.58 -4.81 28.85
N ILE A 192 -14.78 -5.71 27.88
CA ILE A 192 -13.79 -6.08 26.87
C ILE A 192 -13.50 -4.88 25.97
N GLY A 193 -14.56 -4.26 25.43
CA GLY A 193 -14.44 -3.10 24.57
C GLY A 193 -13.75 -1.94 25.27
N SER A 194 -14.08 -1.68 26.54
CA SER A 194 -13.38 -0.69 27.36
C SER A 194 -11.93 -1.11 27.59
N THR A 195 -11.59 -2.37 27.85
CA THR A 195 -10.18 -2.81 28.00
C THR A 195 -9.37 -2.65 26.71
N LEU A 196 -9.97 -2.95 25.56
CA LEU A 196 -9.37 -2.75 24.23
C LEU A 196 -9.30 -1.27 23.83
N ARG A 197 -10.15 -0.42 24.43
CA ARG A 197 -10.18 1.05 24.24
C ARG A 197 -9.51 1.82 25.39
N GLN A 198 -9.10 1.18 26.49
CA GLN A 198 -8.77 1.88 27.74
C GLN A 198 -7.39 2.52 27.65
N GLN A 199 -7.43 3.74 27.12
CA GLN A 199 -6.81 4.91 27.73
C GLN A 199 -7.78 6.11 27.74
N TRP A 200 -9.11 5.91 27.82
CA TRP A 200 -10.05 7.03 27.96
C TRP A 200 -11.29 6.71 28.82
N PRO A 201 -11.70 7.56 29.79
CA PRO A 201 -12.95 7.41 30.54
C PRO A 201 -14.19 7.66 29.66
N SER A 202 -15.17 6.76 29.72
CA SER A 202 -16.52 7.03 29.21
C SER A 202 -17.21 8.11 30.07
N HIS A 203 -17.93 9.04 29.44
CA HIS A 203 -18.82 9.95 30.15
C HIS A 203 -19.90 9.16 30.92
N PRO A 204 -20.16 9.44 32.22
CA PRO A 204 -21.09 8.64 33.03
C PRO A 204 -22.59 8.78 32.70
N ASN A 205 -22.99 9.65 31.75
CA ASN A 205 -24.37 10.15 31.68
C ASN A 205 -25.00 10.12 30.27
N GLU A 206 -24.85 9.05 29.50
CA GLU A 206 -25.69 8.84 28.31
C GLU A 206 -26.51 7.57 28.43
N THR A 207 -27.79 7.74 28.78
CA THR A 207 -28.82 6.70 28.64
C THR A 207 -29.12 6.54 27.15
N PRO A 208 -29.11 5.31 26.57
CA PRO A 208 -29.44 5.11 25.17
C PRO A 208 -30.91 5.49 24.91
N SER A 209 -31.12 6.48 24.05
CA SER A 209 -32.45 6.81 23.55
C SER A 209 -33.01 5.62 22.76
N LYS A 210 -34.14 5.07 23.24
CA LYS A 210 -34.90 4.00 22.59
C LYS A 210 -35.56 4.50 21.30
N GLN A 211 -34.83 4.42 20.19
CA GLN A 211 -35.39 4.28 18.86
C GLN A 211 -34.40 3.47 18.05
N ILE A 212 -34.65 2.16 17.96
CA ILE A 212 -33.74 1.23 17.30
C ILE A 212 -34.17 1.16 15.83
N ASP A 213 -33.35 1.74 14.97
CA ASP A 213 -33.40 1.56 13.52
C ASP A 213 -32.78 0.20 13.17
N LEU A 214 -33.38 -0.57 12.25
CA LEU A 214 -32.91 -1.91 11.84
C LEU A 214 -31.46 -1.88 11.28
N GLN A 215 -31.00 -0.72 10.82
CA GLN A 215 -29.62 -0.50 10.38
C GLN A 215 -28.62 -0.32 11.54
N GLN A 216 -29.06 0.17 12.71
CA GLN A 216 -28.22 0.31 13.90
C GLN A 216 -27.96 -1.04 14.58
N GLU A 217 -28.95 -1.95 14.61
CA GLU A 217 -28.74 -3.30 15.17
C GLU A 217 -27.64 -4.06 14.44
N LYS A 218 -27.62 -3.96 13.10
CA LYS A 218 -26.58 -4.61 12.29
C LYS A 218 -25.19 -4.03 12.55
N ALA A 219 -25.07 -2.70 12.63
CA ALA A 219 -23.80 -2.04 12.94
C ALA A 219 -23.29 -2.37 14.35
N ASP A 220 -24.18 -2.46 15.33
CA ASP A 220 -23.85 -2.85 16.71
C ASP A 220 -23.48 -4.34 16.79
N GLN A 221 -24.13 -5.19 16.00
CA GLN A 221 -23.79 -6.61 15.90
C GLN A 221 -22.40 -6.81 15.27
N ASP A 222 -22.09 -6.11 14.18
CA ASP A 222 -20.80 -6.15 13.50
C ASP A 222 -19.67 -5.66 14.45
N ALA A 223 -19.88 -4.58 15.21
CA ALA A 223 -18.92 -4.06 16.18
C ALA A 223 -18.67 -5.02 17.36
N ARG A 224 -19.72 -5.72 17.80
CA ARG A 224 -19.64 -6.76 18.84
C ARG A 224 -18.84 -7.96 18.36
N GLU A 225 -19.09 -8.43 17.15
CA GLU A 225 -18.36 -9.54 16.54
C GLU A 225 -16.87 -9.20 16.37
N GLN A 226 -16.56 -7.98 15.91
CA GLN A 226 -15.20 -7.48 15.76
C GLN A 226 -14.44 -7.47 17.09
N THR A 227 -15.08 -6.99 18.16
CA THR A 227 -14.52 -6.93 19.51
C THR A 227 -14.18 -8.32 20.05
N ALA A 228 -15.06 -9.30 19.82
CA ALA A 228 -14.86 -10.70 20.21
C ALA A 228 -13.70 -11.34 19.43
N LYS A 229 -13.64 -11.16 18.10
CA LYS A 229 -12.56 -11.66 17.24
C LYS A 229 -11.20 -11.09 17.64
N MET A 230 -11.12 -9.80 17.97
CA MET A 230 -9.87 -9.17 18.42
C MET A 230 -9.40 -9.72 19.76
N THR A 231 -10.34 -9.96 20.69
CA THR A 231 -10.06 -10.59 21.99
C THR A 231 -9.48 -11.99 21.82
N ALA A 232 -10.16 -12.84 21.03
CA ALA A 232 -9.70 -14.19 20.72
C ALA A 232 -8.30 -14.19 20.05
N THR A 233 -8.06 -13.27 19.12
CA THR A 233 -6.76 -13.12 18.43
C THR A 233 -5.62 -12.87 19.43
N MET A 234 -5.80 -11.92 20.35
CA MET A 234 -4.78 -11.58 21.36
C MET A 234 -4.51 -12.74 22.33
N MET A 235 -5.57 -13.45 22.75
CA MET A 235 -5.45 -14.57 23.68
C MET A 235 -4.78 -15.79 23.02
N ILE A 236 -5.16 -16.13 21.78
CA ILE A 236 -4.51 -17.22 21.03
C ILE A 236 -3.04 -16.87 20.78
N ASN A 237 -2.73 -15.62 20.41
CA ASN A 237 -1.36 -15.15 20.26
C ASN A 237 -0.53 -15.34 21.54
N ALA A 238 -1.05 -14.91 22.70
CA ALA A 238 -0.36 -15.09 23.99
C ALA A 238 -0.13 -16.57 24.34
N LEU A 239 -1.13 -17.44 24.15
CA LEU A 239 -1.00 -18.89 24.38
C LEU A 239 0.04 -19.53 23.44
N ALA A 240 0.05 -19.13 22.18
CA ALA A 240 1.01 -19.63 21.20
C ALA A 240 2.44 -19.15 21.51
N TYR A 241 2.61 -17.91 21.96
CA TYR A 241 3.90 -17.39 22.39
C TYR A 241 4.40 -18.07 23.67
N GLN A 242 3.52 -18.35 24.63
CA GLN A 242 3.85 -19.15 25.81
C GLN A 242 4.40 -20.52 25.44
N GLN A 243 3.83 -21.18 24.42
CA GLN A 243 4.34 -22.47 23.93
C GLN A 243 5.73 -22.36 23.30
N ASN A 244 6.08 -21.22 22.72
CA ASN A 244 7.43 -20.96 22.20
C ASN A 244 8.43 -20.72 23.34
N LEU A 245 7.98 -20.07 24.42
CA LEU A 245 8.77 -19.83 25.62
C LEU A 245 8.83 -21.04 26.59
N ALA A 246 8.09 -22.11 26.34
CA ALA A 246 8.01 -23.24 27.25
C ALA A 246 9.40 -23.89 27.48
N GLY A 247 9.75 -24.11 28.75
CA GLY A 247 11.06 -24.60 29.15
C GLY A 247 12.16 -23.53 29.23
N TYR A 248 11.84 -22.29 28.86
CA TYR A 248 12.75 -21.16 29.05
C TYR A 248 12.92 -20.84 30.54
N SER A 249 14.16 -20.65 30.97
CA SER A 249 14.53 -20.30 32.33
C SER A 249 15.14 -18.89 32.37
N ALA A 250 14.59 -18.00 33.20
CA ALA A 250 15.14 -16.68 33.44
C ALA A 250 15.45 -16.48 34.92
N GLU A 251 16.57 -15.82 35.23
CA GLU A 251 16.80 -15.27 36.57
C GLU A 251 16.02 -13.98 36.72
N VAL A 252 15.10 -13.94 37.69
CA VAL A 252 14.34 -12.74 38.04
C VAL A 252 14.72 -12.35 39.46
N GLU A 253 15.02 -11.06 39.66
CA GLU A 253 15.29 -10.52 40.99
C GLU A 253 13.97 -10.13 41.65
N VAL A 254 13.57 -10.88 42.67
CA VAL A 254 12.33 -10.66 43.43
C VAL A 254 12.72 -10.37 44.86
N ASN A 255 12.38 -9.17 45.37
CA ASN A 255 12.71 -8.74 46.73
C ASN A 255 14.21 -8.83 47.09
N GLY A 256 15.11 -8.62 46.13
CA GLY A 256 16.57 -8.70 46.32
C GLY A 256 17.14 -10.12 46.37
N GLN A 257 16.34 -11.15 46.06
CA GLN A 257 16.79 -12.53 45.88
C GLN A 257 16.65 -12.94 44.41
N LYS A 258 17.65 -13.66 43.90
CA LYS A 258 17.64 -14.23 42.55
C LYS A 258 16.81 -15.51 42.56
N GLU A 259 15.68 -15.50 41.86
CA GLU A 259 14.85 -16.69 41.64
C GLU A 259 14.95 -17.10 40.16
N THR A 260 15.18 -18.39 39.90
CA THR A 260 15.10 -18.94 38.54
C THR A 260 13.65 -19.32 38.25
N ARG A 261 13.02 -18.64 37.29
CA ARG A 261 11.65 -18.94 36.83
C ARG A 261 11.71 -19.72 35.54
N ILE A 262 11.01 -20.86 35.49
CA ILE A 262 10.90 -21.72 34.31
C ILE A 262 9.46 -21.64 33.78
N ILE A 263 9.31 -21.26 32.51
CA ILE A 263 8.00 -21.10 31.88
C ILE A 263 7.40 -22.47 31.55
N LYS A 264 6.16 -22.69 31.97
CA LYS A 264 5.41 -23.94 31.76
C LYS A 264 4.71 -23.97 30.41
N SER A 265 4.71 -25.13 29.76
CA SER A 265 3.90 -25.39 28.56
C SER A 265 2.41 -25.51 28.88
N LEU A 266 1.53 -25.32 27.89
CA LEU A 266 0.09 -25.50 28.07
C LEU A 266 -0.25 -26.94 28.48
N GLY A 267 0.53 -27.92 28.01
CA GLY A 267 0.39 -29.32 28.39
C GLY A 267 0.74 -29.58 29.86
N GLN A 268 1.74 -28.87 30.41
CA GLN A 268 2.08 -28.95 31.83
C GLN A 268 1.00 -28.32 32.71
N ILE A 269 0.47 -27.15 32.34
CA ILE A 269 -0.64 -26.51 33.07
C ILE A 269 -1.88 -27.42 33.06
N ARG A 270 -2.23 -27.97 31.89
CA ARG A 270 -3.38 -28.88 31.74
C ARG A 270 -3.26 -30.12 32.62
N LYS A 271 -2.07 -30.71 32.74
CA LYS A 271 -1.81 -31.88 33.60
C LYS A 271 -1.87 -31.56 35.10
N LEU A 272 -1.56 -30.34 35.49
CA LEU A 272 -1.52 -29.93 36.90
C LEU A 272 -2.89 -29.55 37.44
N THR A 273 -3.71 -28.83 36.66
CA THR A 273 -4.90 -28.16 37.20
C THR A 273 -6.16 -28.30 36.34
N GLY A 274 -6.12 -29.09 35.27
CA GLY A 274 -7.26 -29.20 34.35
C GLY A 274 -7.47 -27.97 33.48
N PHE A 275 -6.46 -27.09 33.36
CA PHE A 275 -6.45 -25.90 32.50
C PHE A 275 -7.41 -24.78 32.98
N HIS A 276 -7.44 -24.54 34.30
CA HIS A 276 -8.24 -23.48 34.92
C HIS A 276 -7.71 -22.08 34.55
N PRO A 277 -8.58 -21.07 34.34
CA PRO A 277 -8.16 -19.71 33.96
C PRO A 277 -7.16 -19.05 34.91
N ASP A 278 -7.31 -19.26 36.22
CA ASP A 278 -6.44 -18.65 37.23
C ASP A 278 -4.98 -19.13 37.13
N ASP A 279 -4.76 -20.38 36.71
CA ASP A 279 -3.39 -20.91 36.54
C ASP A 279 -2.72 -20.36 35.28
N VAL A 280 -3.51 -20.15 34.22
CA VAL A 280 -3.01 -19.48 33.01
C VAL A 280 -2.65 -18.03 33.33
N ILE A 281 -3.48 -17.33 34.12
CA ILE A 281 -3.20 -15.98 34.60
C ILE A 281 -1.94 -15.94 35.48
N ALA A 282 -1.78 -16.89 36.40
CA ALA A 282 -0.60 -17.00 37.26
C ALA A 282 0.68 -17.27 36.46
N GLU A 283 0.60 -18.12 35.44
CA GLU A 283 1.74 -18.35 34.54
C GLU A 283 2.04 -17.11 33.70
N TRP A 284 1.02 -16.38 33.23
CA TRP A 284 1.24 -15.12 32.54
C TRP A 284 1.85 -14.06 33.45
N ASP A 285 1.52 -14.02 34.75
CA ASP A 285 2.24 -13.18 35.72
C ASP A 285 3.72 -13.57 35.85
N ASN A 286 4.03 -14.87 35.80
CA ASN A 286 5.42 -15.32 35.75
C ASN A 286 6.11 -14.82 34.48
N ILE A 287 5.46 -14.92 33.32
CA ILE A 287 6.01 -14.46 32.04
C ILE A 287 6.18 -12.92 32.01
N LEU A 288 5.23 -12.18 32.58
CA LEU A 288 5.29 -10.71 32.72
C LEU A 288 6.49 -10.27 33.56
N SER A 289 6.89 -11.06 34.55
CA SER A 289 8.10 -10.79 35.35
C SER A 289 9.42 -10.96 34.57
N ILE A 290 9.38 -11.66 33.43
CA ILE A 290 10.51 -11.91 32.52
C ILE A 290 10.51 -10.89 31.35
N ASN A 291 9.66 -9.86 31.44
CA ASN A 291 9.56 -8.72 30.53
C ASN A 291 8.91 -8.94 29.16
N TYR A 292 8.00 -9.91 29.03
CA TYR A 292 7.12 -10.04 27.85
C TYR A 292 5.81 -9.23 27.99
N TRP A 293 5.88 -8.08 28.67
CA TRP A 293 4.74 -7.20 28.96
C TRP A 293 3.84 -6.88 27.78
N PRO A 294 4.38 -6.51 26.60
CA PRO A 294 3.56 -6.12 25.46
C PRO A 294 2.61 -7.22 24.99
N ILE A 295 2.93 -8.50 25.21
CA ILE A 295 2.14 -9.64 24.74
C ILE A 295 1.15 -10.09 25.83
N PHE A 296 1.62 -10.34 27.05
CA PHE A 296 0.83 -11.06 28.04
C PHE A 296 -0.11 -10.16 28.85
N HIS A 297 0.14 -8.85 28.93
CA HIS A 297 -0.62 -7.98 29.81
C HIS A 297 -2.08 -7.80 29.36
N ILE A 298 -2.30 -7.46 28.09
CA ILE A 298 -3.66 -7.25 27.57
C ILE A 298 -4.40 -8.59 27.53
N ALA A 299 -3.74 -9.66 27.08
CA ALA A 299 -4.32 -11.00 27.09
C ALA A 299 -4.78 -11.42 28.51
N LYS A 300 -3.96 -11.18 29.54
CA LYS A 300 -4.31 -11.43 30.95
C LYS A 300 -5.56 -10.66 31.36
N ARG A 301 -5.60 -9.35 31.08
CA ARG A 301 -6.76 -8.50 31.43
C ARG A 301 -8.03 -8.99 30.74
N LEU A 302 -7.93 -9.38 29.47
CA LEU A 302 -9.05 -9.92 28.71
C LEU A 302 -9.55 -11.25 29.30
N LEU A 303 -8.63 -12.18 29.63
CA LEU A 303 -9.00 -13.45 30.25
C LEU A 303 -9.71 -13.25 31.59
N ALA A 304 -9.25 -12.30 32.41
CA ALA A 304 -9.83 -12.00 33.71
C ALA A 304 -11.26 -11.42 33.67
N ILE A 305 -11.70 -10.91 32.51
CA ILE A 305 -13.06 -10.38 32.32
C ILE A 305 -14.05 -11.50 31.99
N ILE A 306 -13.57 -12.64 31.47
CA ILE A 306 -14.41 -13.75 31.02
C ILE A 306 -14.81 -14.63 32.22
N PRO A 307 -16.10 -14.98 32.39
CA PRO A 307 -16.54 -15.84 33.48
C PRO A 307 -15.81 -17.20 33.50
N PRO A 308 -15.41 -17.74 34.66
CA PRO A 308 -14.61 -18.98 34.74
C PRO A 308 -15.23 -20.20 34.04
N THR A 309 -16.56 -20.32 34.06
CA THR A 309 -17.31 -21.39 33.40
C THR A 309 -17.21 -21.34 31.88
N ALA A 310 -17.19 -20.15 31.28
CA ALA A 310 -17.00 -19.95 29.84
C ALA A 310 -15.51 -19.96 29.47
N ALA A 311 -14.66 -19.41 30.33
CA ALA A 311 -13.22 -19.29 30.11
C ALA A 311 -12.53 -20.65 29.95
N THR A 312 -12.96 -21.69 30.67
CA THR A 312 -12.36 -23.03 30.56
C THR A 312 -12.57 -23.66 29.18
N HIS A 313 -13.80 -23.60 28.64
CA HIS A 313 -14.10 -24.09 27.28
C HIS A 313 -13.42 -23.25 26.20
N LEU A 314 -13.40 -21.93 26.39
CA LEU A 314 -12.71 -21.00 25.51
C LEU A 314 -11.20 -21.27 25.46
N LEU A 315 -10.57 -21.44 26.62
CA LEU A 315 -9.15 -21.78 26.74
C LEU A 315 -8.83 -23.12 26.06
N ASP A 316 -9.66 -24.15 26.22
CA ASP A 316 -9.44 -25.43 25.56
C ASP A 316 -9.44 -25.31 24.02
N ASN A 317 -10.39 -24.56 23.46
CA ASN A 317 -10.43 -24.28 22.02
C ASN A 317 -9.18 -23.48 21.59
N MET A 318 -8.87 -22.37 22.27
CA MET A 318 -7.73 -21.53 21.92
C MET A 318 -6.38 -22.26 22.08
N ALA A 319 -6.26 -23.17 23.05
CA ALA A 319 -5.06 -23.99 23.24
C ALA A 319 -4.89 -25.05 22.16
N LYS A 320 -5.98 -25.65 21.67
CA LYS A 320 -5.94 -26.54 20.49
C LYS A 320 -5.44 -25.77 19.27
N THR A 321 -5.96 -24.57 19.06
CA THR A 321 -5.51 -23.66 17.99
C THR A 321 -4.04 -23.30 18.14
N ALA A 322 -3.61 -22.87 19.34
CA ALA A 322 -2.21 -22.55 19.63
C ALA A 322 -1.25 -23.73 19.40
N ASN A 323 -1.68 -24.97 19.70
CA ASN A 323 -0.90 -26.17 19.40
C ASN A 323 -0.86 -26.48 17.89
N ALA A 324 -1.96 -26.29 17.17
CA ALA A 324 -2.05 -26.54 15.73
C ALA A 324 -1.13 -25.62 14.91
N ILE A 325 -0.93 -24.39 15.36
CA ILE A 325 -0.05 -23.40 14.70
C ILE A 325 1.40 -23.43 15.23
N GLN A 326 1.71 -24.27 16.22
CA GLN A 326 2.98 -24.23 16.95
C GLN A 326 4.20 -24.47 16.05
N ASP A 327 4.08 -25.37 15.07
CA ASP A 327 5.17 -25.71 14.15
C ASP A 327 5.53 -24.56 13.20
N ALA A 328 4.55 -23.71 12.88
CA ALA A 328 4.75 -22.49 12.10
C ALA A 328 5.38 -21.38 12.96
N ILE A 329 5.01 -21.29 14.24
CA ILE A 329 5.50 -20.24 15.16
C ILE A 329 6.91 -20.51 15.69
N LYS A 330 7.32 -21.78 15.83
CA LYS A 330 8.71 -22.13 16.21
C LYS A 330 9.76 -21.67 15.20
N GLN A 331 9.34 -21.40 13.96
CA GLN A 331 10.19 -20.89 12.91
C GLN A 331 10.13 -19.36 12.93
N ASN A 332 11.14 -18.67 13.47
CA ASN A 332 11.12 -17.21 13.69
C ASN A 332 10.73 -16.40 12.43
N ASP A 333 11.22 -16.78 11.24
CA ASP A 333 10.90 -16.11 9.97
C ASP A 333 9.44 -16.37 9.51
N VAL A 334 8.88 -17.51 9.90
CA VAL A 334 7.51 -17.94 9.56
C VAL A 334 6.49 -17.40 10.57
N ALA A 335 6.85 -17.29 11.85
CA ALA A 335 5.99 -16.75 12.90
C ALA A 335 5.50 -15.34 12.55
N GLY A 336 6.43 -14.44 12.21
CA GLY A 336 6.09 -13.08 11.79
C GLY A 336 5.20 -13.05 10.54
N THR A 337 5.43 -13.95 9.58
CA THR A 337 4.65 -14.07 8.34
C THR A 337 3.23 -14.59 8.59
N VAL A 338 3.10 -15.62 9.43
CA VAL A 338 1.81 -16.17 9.87
C VAL A 338 1.04 -15.08 10.58
N PHE A 339 1.59 -14.47 11.63
CA PHE A 339 0.92 -13.39 12.35
C PHE A 339 0.56 -12.19 11.46
N GLN A 340 1.43 -11.80 10.52
CA GLN A 340 1.13 -10.72 9.58
C GLN A 340 -0.02 -11.09 8.63
N ARG A 341 -0.05 -12.31 8.08
CA ARG A 341 -1.17 -12.81 7.24
C ARG A 341 -2.46 -12.91 8.05
N LEU A 342 -2.39 -13.42 9.28
CA LEU A 342 -3.52 -13.55 10.20
C LEU A 342 -4.19 -12.23 10.56
N ILE A 343 -3.42 -11.14 10.59
CA ILE A 343 -3.93 -9.78 10.82
C ILE A 343 -4.40 -9.13 9.51
N ALA A 344 -3.77 -9.46 8.38
CA ALA A 344 -4.06 -8.86 7.07
C ALA A 344 -5.32 -9.41 6.38
N ASP A 345 -5.70 -10.67 6.60
CA ASP A 345 -6.77 -11.35 5.82
C ASP A 345 -8.18 -11.22 6.42
N ARG A 346 -8.52 -10.07 7.03
CA ARG A 346 -9.84 -9.88 7.66
C ARG A 346 -10.61 -8.68 7.13
N GLN A 347 -11.64 -9.00 6.33
CA GLN A 347 -12.75 -8.10 5.93
C GLN A 347 -13.50 -7.44 7.10
N THR A 348 -13.20 -7.78 8.36
CA THR A 348 -13.96 -7.37 9.57
C THR A 348 -13.25 -6.36 10.48
N LEU A 349 -12.02 -5.91 10.18
CA LEU A 349 -11.32 -4.90 11.00
C LEU A 349 -11.40 -3.46 10.45
N ALA A 350 -12.08 -3.25 9.32
CA ALA A 350 -12.25 -1.94 8.65
C ALA A 350 -10.96 -1.10 8.52
N THR A 351 -9.80 -1.75 8.52
CA THR A 351 -8.47 -1.15 8.45
C THR A 351 -7.72 -1.80 7.31
N TYR A 352 -7.39 -1.00 6.29
CA TYR A 352 -6.73 -1.46 5.07
C TYR A 352 -5.26 -1.81 5.37
N TYR A 353 -4.98 -3.05 5.78
CA TYR A 353 -3.63 -3.48 6.09
C TYR A 353 -2.79 -3.70 4.83
N THR A 354 -1.51 -3.35 4.90
CA THR A 354 -0.56 -3.58 3.80
C THR A 354 -0.23 -5.07 3.68
N ARG A 355 -0.31 -5.64 2.47
CA ARG A 355 0.01 -7.06 2.23
C ARG A 355 1.50 -7.36 2.47
N PRO A 356 1.88 -8.57 2.93
CA PRO A 356 3.27 -8.92 3.22
C PRO A 356 4.23 -8.67 2.04
N GLU A 357 3.81 -8.99 0.83
CA GLU A 357 4.58 -8.82 -0.40
C GLU A 357 4.85 -7.33 -0.68
N SER A 358 3.83 -6.49 -0.49
CA SER A 358 3.94 -5.03 -0.62
C SER A 358 4.85 -4.41 0.46
N THR A 359 4.76 -4.89 1.71
CA THR A 359 5.66 -4.43 2.78
C THR A 359 7.12 -4.79 2.49
N THR A 360 7.35 -5.99 1.93
CA THR A 360 8.67 -6.48 1.53
C THR A 360 9.23 -5.63 0.38
N LEU A 361 8.42 -5.38 -0.67
CA LEU A 361 8.80 -4.52 -1.79
C LEU A 361 9.20 -3.11 -1.31
N ALA A 362 8.39 -2.50 -0.44
CA ALA A 362 8.66 -1.18 0.11
C ALA A 362 9.97 -1.16 0.93
N ALA A 363 10.20 -2.16 1.79
CA ALA A 363 11.41 -2.26 2.60
C ALA A 363 12.68 -2.46 1.75
N TYR A 364 12.64 -3.34 0.76
CA TYR A 364 13.79 -3.59 -0.14
C TYR A 364 14.09 -2.40 -1.04
N LEU A 365 13.10 -1.60 -1.44
CA LEU A 365 13.33 -0.37 -2.17
C LEU A 365 13.82 0.77 -1.27
N ALA A 366 13.35 0.83 -0.01
CA ALA A 366 13.68 1.89 0.93
C ALA A 366 15.06 1.75 1.56
N ILE A 367 15.52 0.55 1.92
CA ILE A 367 16.76 0.38 2.70
C ILE A 367 17.97 0.26 1.76
N PRO A 368 18.99 1.11 1.89
CA PRO A 368 20.15 1.14 1.01
C PRO A 368 21.05 -0.09 1.20
N ASP A 369 21.64 -0.61 0.12
CA ASP A 369 22.53 -1.77 0.18
C ASP A 369 24.00 -1.39 0.45
N ASP A 370 24.35 -0.10 0.28
CA ASP A 370 25.71 0.45 0.28
C ASP A 370 26.19 0.98 1.64
N LEU A 371 25.44 0.74 2.71
CA LEU A 371 25.92 0.99 4.07
C LEU A 371 26.85 -0.13 4.53
N ASP A 372 27.71 0.16 5.50
CA ASP A 372 28.54 -0.86 6.15
C ASP A 372 27.69 -1.72 7.09
N TRP A 373 26.95 -2.64 6.49
CA TRP A 373 26.08 -3.56 7.21
C TRP A 373 26.86 -4.60 8.00
N ALA A 374 28.17 -4.78 7.81
CA ALA A 374 28.96 -5.68 8.66
C ALA A 374 29.08 -5.13 10.09
N ASP A 375 29.14 -3.81 10.24
CA ASP A 375 29.26 -3.12 11.53
C ASP A 375 27.93 -3.17 12.33
N PRO A 376 27.91 -3.76 13.54
CA PRO A 376 26.75 -3.73 14.43
C PRO A 376 26.28 -2.30 14.75
N GLU A 377 27.17 -1.31 14.80
CA GLU A 377 26.79 0.07 15.09
C GLU A 377 26.02 0.71 13.93
N THR A 378 26.26 0.32 12.68
CA THR A 378 25.43 0.75 11.54
C THR A 378 23.98 0.34 11.74
N LEU A 379 23.74 -0.93 12.11
CA LEU A 379 22.39 -1.46 12.33
C LEU A 379 21.72 -0.78 13.54
N LYS A 380 22.43 -0.66 14.67
CA LYS A 380 21.93 0.04 15.87
C LYS A 380 21.54 1.49 15.60
N ASN A 381 22.34 2.21 14.81
CA ASN A 381 22.08 3.60 14.45
C ASN A 381 21.05 3.78 13.32
N TYR A 382 20.66 2.71 12.64
CA TYR A 382 19.65 2.75 11.59
C TYR A 382 18.23 2.77 12.19
N ARG A 383 17.80 3.96 12.63
CA ARG A 383 16.47 4.17 13.24
C ARG A 383 15.35 4.10 12.21
N ILE A 384 14.36 3.23 12.46
CA ILE A 384 13.20 2.97 11.61
C ILE A 384 11.94 3.36 12.38
N ALA A 385 11.06 4.15 11.77
CA ALA A 385 9.82 4.58 12.39
C ALA A 385 8.59 4.40 11.49
N ASP A 386 7.48 4.01 12.11
CA ASP A 386 6.12 4.07 11.55
C ASP A 386 5.18 4.76 12.56
N TYR A 387 4.65 5.93 12.18
CA TYR A 387 3.80 6.74 13.06
C TYR A 387 2.30 6.43 12.91
N ALA A 388 1.94 5.47 12.06
CA ALA A 388 0.59 4.93 11.86
C ALA A 388 0.71 3.42 11.61
N CYS A 389 1.26 2.70 12.58
CA CYS A 389 1.80 1.37 12.34
C CYS A 389 0.75 0.31 12.08
N GLY A 390 -0.48 0.47 12.56
CA GLY A 390 -1.53 -0.53 12.44
C GLY A 390 -1.04 -1.89 12.95
N SER A 391 -1.02 -2.89 12.07
CA SER A 391 -0.53 -4.23 12.41
C SER A 391 0.99 -4.33 12.59
N GLY A 392 1.78 -3.32 12.22
CA GLY A 392 3.24 -3.32 12.36
C GLY A 392 4.01 -3.99 11.22
N GLY A 393 3.33 -4.42 10.15
CA GLY A 393 3.95 -5.16 9.04
C GLY A 393 5.07 -4.41 8.30
N LEU A 394 4.96 -3.09 8.14
CA LEU A 394 5.99 -2.28 7.46
C LEU A 394 7.27 -2.17 8.28
N VAL A 395 7.16 -1.92 9.60
CA VAL A 395 8.31 -1.87 10.51
C VAL A 395 8.97 -3.24 10.59
N LEU A 396 8.18 -4.32 10.65
CA LEU A 396 8.70 -5.69 10.63
C LEU A 396 9.50 -5.98 9.35
N ALA A 397 8.95 -5.69 8.18
CA ALA A 397 9.62 -5.92 6.90
C ALA A 397 10.93 -5.10 6.77
N ALA A 398 10.90 -3.84 7.21
CA ALA A 398 12.09 -2.99 7.26
C ALA A 398 13.15 -3.53 8.22
N TYR A 399 12.75 -3.98 9.41
CA TYR A 399 13.66 -4.59 10.37
C TYR A 399 14.25 -5.90 9.83
N GLN A 400 13.44 -6.78 9.25
CA GLN A 400 13.90 -8.02 8.64
C GLN A 400 14.90 -7.77 7.50
N ARG A 401 14.67 -6.77 6.64
CA ARG A 401 15.63 -6.40 5.59
C ARG A 401 16.96 -5.93 6.17
N ALA A 402 16.94 -5.01 7.13
CA ALA A 402 18.16 -4.52 7.78
C ALA A 402 18.92 -5.65 8.51
N ARG A 403 18.18 -6.55 9.16
CA ARG A 403 18.69 -7.75 9.82
C ARG A 403 19.39 -8.69 8.84
N ASN A 404 18.75 -8.96 7.70
CA ASN A 404 19.31 -9.82 6.64
C ASN A 404 20.56 -9.20 6.02
N LEU A 405 20.55 -7.89 5.78
CA LEU A 405 21.73 -7.17 5.30
C LEU A 405 22.91 -7.31 6.28
N HIS A 406 22.68 -7.12 7.57
CA HIS A 406 23.74 -7.30 8.59
C HIS A 406 24.28 -8.73 8.61
N LEU A 407 23.38 -9.71 8.54
CA LEU A 407 23.72 -11.12 8.51
C LEU A 407 24.55 -11.51 7.28
N ASN A 408 24.16 -11.05 6.09
CA ASN A 408 24.85 -11.36 4.84
C ASN A 408 26.24 -10.73 4.73
N HIS A 409 26.51 -9.71 5.54
CA HIS A 409 27.83 -9.08 5.67
C HIS A 409 28.65 -9.68 6.82
N GLY A 410 28.21 -10.81 7.41
CA GLY A 410 28.93 -11.55 8.45
C GLY A 410 28.58 -11.14 9.89
N GLY A 411 27.62 -10.23 10.07
CA GLY A 411 27.15 -9.79 11.38
C GLY A 411 26.27 -10.80 12.12
N ASN A 412 26.14 -10.64 13.44
CA ASN A 412 25.19 -11.40 14.25
C ASN A 412 23.97 -10.52 14.61
N PRO A 413 22.83 -10.67 13.91
CA PRO A 413 21.67 -9.82 14.14
C PRO A 413 21.01 -9.99 15.51
N ASP A 414 21.11 -11.17 16.12
CA ASP A 414 20.43 -11.44 17.39
C ASP A 414 21.09 -10.64 18.52
N SER A 415 22.42 -10.41 18.42
CA SER A 415 23.19 -9.60 19.37
C SER A 415 22.76 -8.12 19.45
N VAL A 416 22.11 -7.60 18.41
CA VAL A 416 21.62 -6.21 18.38
C VAL A 416 20.12 -6.11 18.62
N HIS A 417 19.40 -7.23 18.69
CA HIS A 417 17.93 -7.25 18.76
C HIS A 417 17.40 -6.41 19.94
N ALA A 418 18.00 -6.57 21.13
CA ALA A 418 17.59 -5.80 22.30
C ALA A 418 17.73 -4.29 22.09
N HIS A 419 18.84 -3.85 21.51
CA HIS A 419 19.06 -2.44 21.20
C HIS A 419 18.05 -1.93 20.16
N MET A 420 17.77 -2.74 19.13
CA MET A 420 16.81 -2.38 18.09
C MET A 420 15.42 -2.14 18.68
N MET A 421 14.95 -3.04 19.57
CA MET A 421 13.65 -2.92 20.24
C MET A 421 13.57 -1.69 21.16
N GLU A 422 14.65 -1.39 21.90
CA GLU A 422 14.67 -0.32 22.89
C GLU A 422 14.92 1.07 22.31
N ASN A 423 15.67 1.17 21.20
CA ASN A 423 16.25 2.45 20.74
C ASN A 423 16.01 2.77 19.26
N SER A 424 15.93 1.76 18.40
CA SER A 424 16.01 1.97 16.94
C SER A 424 14.68 1.80 16.21
N LEU A 425 13.78 0.95 16.71
CA LEU A 425 12.46 0.71 16.13
C LEU A 425 11.41 1.52 16.88
N THR A 426 10.71 2.41 16.20
CA THR A 426 9.60 3.20 16.77
C THR A 426 8.32 2.92 16.01
N ALA A 427 7.29 2.42 16.68
CA ALA A 427 5.98 2.19 16.06
C ALA A 427 4.91 2.92 16.88
N CYS A 428 3.98 3.61 16.22
CA CYS A 428 2.96 4.40 16.90
C CYS A 428 1.58 4.15 16.32
N ASP A 429 0.59 4.02 17.20
CA ASP A 429 -0.81 3.89 16.81
C ASP A 429 -1.74 4.53 17.86
N ILE A 430 -2.98 4.78 17.47
CA ILE A 430 -4.05 5.23 18.38
C ILE A 430 -4.84 4.05 18.97
N MET A 431 -4.68 2.84 18.40
CA MET A 431 -5.34 1.63 18.86
C MET A 431 -4.41 0.81 19.77
N PRO A 432 -4.80 0.51 21.03
CA PRO A 432 -4.01 -0.37 21.91
C PRO A 432 -3.74 -1.74 21.29
N ALA A 433 -4.70 -2.26 20.53
CA ALA A 433 -4.58 -3.53 19.83
C ALA A 433 -3.48 -3.53 18.76
N ALA A 434 -3.38 -2.47 17.97
CA ALA A 434 -2.36 -2.28 16.95
C ALA A 434 -0.95 -2.27 17.56
N VAL A 435 -0.77 -1.54 18.67
CA VAL A 435 0.49 -1.48 19.42
C VAL A 435 0.87 -2.84 19.99
N HIS A 436 -0.10 -3.58 20.55
CA HIS A 436 0.11 -4.93 21.07
C HIS A 436 0.54 -5.93 19.98
N LEU A 437 -0.15 -5.93 18.84
CA LEU A 437 0.17 -6.81 17.71
C LEU A 437 1.55 -6.48 17.14
N THR A 438 1.85 -5.20 16.94
CA THR A 438 3.17 -4.73 16.48
C THR A 438 4.28 -5.20 17.43
N SER A 439 4.08 -5.07 18.74
CA SER A 439 5.05 -5.52 19.74
C SER A 439 5.27 -7.03 19.71
N SER A 440 4.18 -7.79 19.54
CA SER A 440 4.24 -9.26 19.44
C SER A 440 5.03 -9.69 18.19
N LEU A 441 4.74 -9.07 17.05
CA LEU A 441 5.42 -9.34 15.78
C LEU A 441 6.92 -9.06 15.86
N LEU A 442 7.31 -7.88 16.35
CA LEU A 442 8.72 -7.51 16.45
C LEU A 442 9.48 -8.43 17.44
N SER A 443 8.86 -8.81 18.55
CA SER A 443 9.46 -9.74 19.52
C SER A 443 9.67 -11.15 18.95
N SER A 444 8.79 -11.59 18.05
CA SER A 444 8.87 -12.91 17.43
C SER A 444 10.11 -13.12 16.54
N VAL A 445 10.80 -12.04 16.15
CA VAL A 445 12.02 -12.12 15.33
C VAL A 445 13.17 -12.80 16.10
N ALA A 446 13.33 -12.50 17.39
CA ALA A 446 14.32 -13.13 18.26
C ALA A 446 13.71 -13.40 19.65
N PRO A 447 12.86 -14.43 19.78
CA PRO A 447 12.01 -14.63 20.95
C PRO A 447 12.76 -14.97 22.24
N ARG A 448 14.05 -15.26 22.16
CA ARG A 448 14.93 -15.58 23.31
C ARG A 448 15.76 -14.39 23.77
N GLU A 449 15.79 -13.30 23.01
CA GLU A 449 16.57 -12.11 23.35
C GLU A 449 15.79 -11.22 24.31
N HIS A 450 16.42 -10.84 25.42
CA HIS A 450 15.82 -9.98 26.42
C HIS A 450 16.04 -8.51 26.12
N TYR A 451 14.99 -7.73 26.24
CA TYR A 451 15.03 -6.27 26.18
C TYR A 451 14.22 -5.70 27.34
N ARG A 452 14.50 -4.45 27.73
CA ARG A 452 13.91 -3.74 28.87
C ARG A 452 12.60 -3.04 28.53
N GLY A 453 12.41 -2.67 27.26
CA GLY A 453 11.19 -2.03 26.79
C GLY A 453 11.18 -1.90 25.27
N THR A 454 10.04 -1.47 24.74
CA THR A 454 9.89 -1.17 23.31
C THR A 454 9.57 0.30 23.11
N ARG A 455 9.87 0.86 21.94
CA ARG A 455 9.37 2.19 21.55
C ARG A 455 8.08 2.10 20.75
N ASN A 456 7.22 1.14 21.10
CA ASN A 456 5.87 1.03 20.57
C ASN A 456 4.95 1.90 21.43
N VAL A 457 4.42 2.98 20.84
CA VAL A 457 3.73 4.06 21.57
C VAL A 457 2.26 4.08 21.18
N LEU A 458 1.39 3.90 22.17
CA LEU A 458 -0.02 4.23 22.05
C LEU A 458 -0.17 5.75 22.21
N TYR A 459 -0.64 6.42 21.17
CA TYR A 459 -0.92 7.85 21.23
C TYR A 459 -2.34 8.12 21.72
N PRO A 460 -2.54 9.05 22.66
CA PRO A 460 -3.86 9.50 23.06
C PRO A 460 -4.66 10.05 21.87
N PHE A 461 -5.92 9.69 21.79
CA PHE A 461 -6.85 10.13 20.75
C PHE A 461 -8.26 10.18 21.33
N GLY A 462 -8.93 11.33 21.26
CA GLY A 462 -10.23 11.51 21.94
C GLY A 462 -10.38 12.86 22.61
N GLY A 463 -11.59 13.19 23.05
CA GLY A 463 -11.78 14.27 24.02
C GLY A 463 -11.39 13.80 25.41
N THR A 464 -10.89 14.72 26.23
CA THR A 464 -10.25 14.36 27.50
C THR A 464 -11.22 14.31 28.70
N GLY A 465 -12.52 14.48 28.46
CA GLY A 465 -13.51 14.75 29.52
C GLY A 465 -13.33 16.10 30.25
N GLU A 466 -12.19 16.77 30.05
CA GLU A 466 -11.90 18.10 30.58
C GLU A 466 -12.23 19.20 29.56
N THR A 467 -12.47 20.41 30.07
CA THR A 467 -12.69 21.59 29.24
C THR A 467 -11.65 22.66 29.53
N ASP A 468 -11.27 23.41 28.51
CA ASP A 468 -10.40 24.56 28.67
C ASP A 468 -11.13 25.69 29.41
N ASN A 469 -10.40 26.74 29.80
CA ASN A 469 -10.93 27.92 30.49
C ASN A 469 -12.03 28.67 29.70
N LYS A 470 -12.30 28.27 28.45
CA LYS A 470 -13.33 28.83 27.56
C LYS A 470 -14.48 27.84 27.31
N GLY A 471 -14.53 26.73 28.04
CA GLY A 471 -15.57 25.70 27.92
C GLY A 471 -15.44 24.80 26.69
N ASN A 472 -14.32 24.83 25.96
CA ASN A 472 -14.10 23.91 24.83
C ASN A 472 -13.51 22.59 25.35
N PRO A 473 -13.91 21.43 24.79
CA PRO A 473 -13.30 20.16 25.16
C PRO A 473 -11.80 20.17 24.84
N ILE A 474 -10.98 19.76 25.81
CA ILE A 474 -9.56 19.47 25.59
C ILE A 474 -9.51 18.13 24.86
N VAL A 475 -8.77 18.05 23.75
CA VAL A 475 -8.76 16.86 22.86
C VAL A 475 -7.35 16.47 22.47
N ASP A 476 -7.14 15.18 22.23
CA ASP A 476 -5.92 14.59 21.65
C ASP A 476 -6.20 14.02 20.26
N ILE A 477 -5.21 14.11 19.38
CA ILE A 477 -5.35 13.81 17.94
C ILE A 477 -4.38 12.71 17.47
N GLY A 478 -3.88 11.89 18.40
CA GLY A 478 -3.00 10.78 18.07
C GLY A 478 -1.60 11.23 17.68
N SER A 479 -0.95 10.47 16.79
CA SER A 479 0.35 10.80 16.21
C SER A 479 0.38 12.16 15.48
N LEU A 480 -0.77 12.76 15.15
CA LEU A 480 -0.86 14.08 14.53
C LEU A 480 -0.31 15.21 15.43
N GLU A 481 -0.14 14.98 16.73
CA GLU A 481 0.58 15.90 17.62
C GLU A 481 2.03 16.13 17.16
N LEU A 482 2.64 15.16 16.47
CA LEU A 482 4.00 15.24 15.91
C LEU A 482 4.14 16.25 14.76
N LEU A 483 3.05 16.83 14.28
CA LEU A 483 3.11 17.99 13.38
C LEU A 483 3.79 19.19 14.04
N ASN A 484 3.73 19.29 15.38
CA ASN A 484 4.38 20.36 16.13
C ASN A 484 5.77 19.96 16.64
N LEU A 485 6.81 20.42 15.94
CA LEU A 485 8.22 20.21 16.30
C LEU A 485 8.60 20.74 17.70
N LYS A 486 7.89 21.73 18.24
CA LYS A 486 8.13 22.25 19.61
C LYS A 486 7.49 21.38 20.69
N ALA A 487 6.41 20.65 20.37
CA ALA A 487 5.72 19.73 21.27
C ALA A 487 6.26 18.28 21.18
N ALA A 488 7.03 17.94 20.13
CA ALA A 488 7.63 16.63 19.93
C ALA A 488 8.64 16.19 21.01
N ARG A 489 8.97 17.05 21.99
CA ARG A 489 10.08 16.80 22.94
C ARG A 489 9.76 15.84 24.09
N ARG A 490 8.50 15.60 24.46
CA ARG A 490 8.16 14.65 25.54
C ARG A 490 6.82 14.00 25.28
N GLN A 491 6.82 12.69 25.03
CA GLN A 491 5.60 11.88 24.94
C GLN A 491 5.73 10.72 25.93
N GLN A 492 4.67 10.46 26.70
CA GLN A 492 4.65 9.33 27.61
C GLN A 492 4.39 8.06 26.79
N ALA A 493 5.33 7.11 26.79
CA ALA A 493 5.01 5.78 26.31
C ALA A 493 3.96 5.16 27.21
N VAL A 494 3.00 4.46 26.61
CA VAL A 494 1.99 3.74 27.39
C VAL A 494 2.63 2.53 28.02
N LEU A 495 2.92 2.68 29.31
CA LEU A 495 2.92 1.56 30.23
C LEU A 495 1.56 1.55 30.95
N PRO A 496 0.94 0.37 31.13
CA PRO A 496 -0.30 0.22 31.87
C PRO A 496 -0.24 0.85 33.28
N LEU A 497 -1.39 1.35 33.75
CA LEU A 497 -1.62 1.99 35.05
C LEU A 497 -1.11 1.20 36.27
N ASN A 498 -0.77 -0.08 36.09
CA ASN A 498 -0.46 -1.08 37.11
C ASN A 498 1.02 -1.55 37.11
N GLN A 499 1.86 -1.11 36.17
CA GLN A 499 3.32 -1.06 36.45
C GLN A 499 3.66 -0.03 37.53
N GLN A 500 2.68 0.79 37.93
CA GLN A 500 2.75 1.69 39.09
C GLN A 500 2.65 0.95 40.44
N MET A 501 2.26 -0.34 40.48
CA MET A 501 1.98 -1.05 41.73
C MET A 501 2.89 -2.26 42.05
N VAL A 502 3.70 -2.76 41.11
CA VAL A 502 4.45 -4.03 41.32
C VAL A 502 5.86 -3.85 41.89
N LEU A 503 6.38 -2.62 41.99
CA LEU A 503 7.67 -2.34 42.64
C LEU A 503 7.44 -1.52 43.91
N GLY A 504 7.12 -2.22 44.99
CA GLY A 504 7.01 -1.62 46.31
C GLY A 504 8.37 -1.06 46.78
N ALA A 505 8.65 0.21 46.49
CA ALA A 505 9.57 1.06 47.24
C ALA A 505 9.35 2.53 46.84
N THR A 506 8.90 3.32 47.81
CA THR A 506 9.12 4.77 47.98
C THR A 506 9.44 5.62 46.74
N GLN A 507 8.49 6.51 46.40
CA GLN A 507 8.71 7.84 45.81
C GLN A 507 9.82 7.95 44.74
N GLU A 508 9.52 7.63 43.48
CA GLU A 508 9.84 8.49 42.32
C GLU A 508 9.23 7.91 41.04
N ARG A 509 8.35 8.70 40.41
CA ARG A 509 7.70 8.40 39.13
C ARG A 509 8.77 8.29 38.04
N ARG A 510 8.93 7.15 37.37
CA ARG A 510 9.65 7.09 36.10
C ARG A 510 8.79 6.39 35.04
N ALA A 511 7.96 7.19 34.38
CA ALA A 511 7.51 6.84 33.03
C ALA A 511 8.76 6.67 32.15
N ILE A 512 8.81 5.64 31.31
CA ILE A 512 9.82 5.61 30.24
C ILE A 512 9.37 6.66 29.22
N GLU A 513 9.87 7.89 29.37
CA GLU A 513 9.64 8.95 28.38
C GLU A 513 10.31 8.52 27.07
N VAL A 514 9.50 8.31 26.03
CA VAL A 514 10.02 8.08 24.68
C VAL A 514 10.14 9.45 24.03
N GLU A 515 11.37 9.97 24.03
CA GLU A 515 11.65 11.23 23.34
C GLU A 515 11.50 11.04 21.83
N MET A 516 10.59 11.82 21.23
CA MET A 516 10.37 11.87 19.79
C MET A 516 11.24 12.97 19.17
N VAL A 517 12.54 12.69 19.09
CA VAL A 517 13.52 13.65 18.57
C VAL A 517 13.24 13.93 17.09
N PRO A 518 12.93 15.18 16.68
CA PRO A 518 12.78 15.51 15.27
C PRO A 518 14.08 15.27 14.50
N ARG A 519 13.97 14.98 13.20
CA ARG A 519 15.13 14.75 12.31
C ARG A 519 16.10 13.67 12.81
N SER A 520 15.60 12.65 13.48
CA SER A 520 16.41 11.56 14.05
C SER A 520 16.31 10.25 13.27
N GLN A 521 15.25 10.06 12.47
CA GLN A 521 14.94 8.79 11.84
C GLN A 521 15.77 8.60 10.56
N SER A 522 16.37 7.41 10.39
CA SER A 522 17.06 7.01 9.15
C SER A 522 16.04 6.61 8.09
N LEU A 523 14.98 5.92 8.48
CA LEU A 523 13.86 5.53 7.63
C LEU A 523 12.53 5.84 8.34
N VAL A 524 11.64 6.53 7.63
CA VAL A 524 10.22 6.60 8.01
C VAL A 524 9.40 5.84 6.98
N ILE A 525 8.85 4.70 7.37
CA ILE A 525 8.05 3.82 6.50
C ILE A 525 6.64 3.69 7.07
N MET A 526 5.60 4.01 6.30
CA MET A 526 4.22 3.99 6.78
C MET A 526 3.18 3.86 5.67
N ASN A 527 2.01 3.35 6.04
CA ASN A 527 0.79 3.40 5.25
C ASN A 527 -0.26 4.25 5.99
N PRO A 528 -0.32 5.57 5.74
CA PRO A 528 -1.20 6.46 6.48
C PRO A 528 -2.70 6.18 6.27
N PRO A 529 -3.56 6.49 7.25
CA PRO A 529 -5.00 6.30 7.11
C PRO A 529 -5.62 7.15 5.97
N PHE A 530 -6.56 6.55 5.25
CA PHE A 530 -7.16 7.10 4.01
C PHE A 530 -8.44 7.93 4.20
N THR A 531 -8.64 8.58 5.35
CA THR A 531 -9.85 9.38 5.57
C THR A 531 -9.71 10.81 5.02
N THR A 532 -10.62 11.18 4.11
CA THR A 532 -10.79 12.57 3.67
C THR A 532 -11.97 13.21 4.42
N PRO A 533 -11.82 14.42 4.99
CA PRO A 533 -12.91 15.11 5.69
C PRO A 533 -14.15 15.40 4.84
N THR A 534 -14.04 15.29 3.51
CA THR A 534 -15.00 15.85 2.54
C THR A 534 -15.85 14.82 1.81
N ASN A 535 -15.48 13.53 1.82
CA ASN A 535 -16.29 12.49 1.21
C ASN A 535 -17.12 11.81 2.31
N HIS A 536 -18.33 12.32 2.53
CA HIS A 536 -19.40 11.45 3.01
C HIS A 536 -19.55 10.37 1.93
N ALA A 537 -19.15 9.14 2.23
CA ALA A 537 -19.51 8.02 1.36
C ALA A 537 -21.02 8.09 1.14
N ALA A 538 -21.45 7.95 -0.12
CA ALA A 538 -22.82 8.23 -0.57
C ALA A 538 -23.91 7.41 0.16
N ASP A 539 -23.55 6.48 1.04
CA ASP A 539 -24.48 5.64 1.81
C ASP A 539 -24.54 5.95 3.32
N HIS A 540 -23.80 6.94 3.85
CA HIS A 540 -23.87 7.28 5.28
C HIS A 540 -23.99 8.79 5.52
N ALA A 541 -25.23 9.26 5.56
CA ALA A 541 -25.64 10.58 6.04
C ALA A 541 -25.48 10.71 7.57
N LYS A 542 -24.29 10.42 8.13
CA LYS A 542 -23.97 10.80 9.52
C LYS A 542 -23.32 12.19 9.53
N PRO A 543 -23.84 13.16 10.29
CA PRO A 543 -23.12 14.42 10.53
C PRO A 543 -21.84 14.10 11.32
N GLY A 544 -20.68 14.56 10.85
CA GLY A 544 -19.37 14.34 11.51
C GLY A 544 -18.20 14.25 10.52
N ASN A 545 -16.97 14.46 10.99
CA ASN A 545 -15.76 14.25 10.19
C ASN A 545 -15.28 12.79 10.35
N PRO A 546 -15.31 11.96 9.28
CA PRO A 546 -14.94 10.55 9.37
C PRO A 546 -13.54 10.30 9.93
N ALA A 547 -12.62 11.26 9.75
CA ALA A 547 -11.26 11.16 10.26
C ALA A 547 -11.16 11.19 11.79
N TYR A 548 -12.17 11.74 12.46
CA TYR A 548 -12.19 11.91 13.91
C TYR A 548 -13.33 11.16 14.60
N ALA A 549 -14.23 10.52 13.84
CA ALA A 549 -15.41 9.83 14.35
C ALA A 549 -15.10 8.47 15.02
N ALA A 550 -13.82 8.09 15.13
CA ALA A 550 -13.41 6.90 15.85
C ALA A 550 -13.67 7.04 17.36
N PHE A 551 -13.87 5.91 18.04
CA PHE A 551 -14.00 5.82 19.50
C PHE A 551 -15.15 6.63 20.12
N ASN A 552 -16.29 6.77 19.44
CA ASN A 552 -17.50 7.46 19.93
C ASN A 552 -17.27 8.94 20.27
N THR A 553 -16.34 9.62 19.60
CA THR A 553 -16.14 11.06 19.77
C THR A 553 -17.39 11.85 19.42
N THR A 554 -17.75 12.79 20.28
CA THR A 554 -18.87 13.70 20.07
C THR A 554 -18.57 14.68 18.92
N LEU A 555 -19.62 15.24 18.31
CA LEU A 555 -19.46 16.27 17.27
C LEU A 555 -18.65 17.50 17.74
N ALA A 556 -18.77 17.86 19.02
CA ALA A 556 -18.02 18.96 19.61
C ALA A 556 -16.51 18.65 19.68
N GLU A 557 -16.16 17.43 20.09
CA GLU A 557 -14.77 16.93 20.11
C GLU A 557 -14.19 16.83 18.71
N GLN A 558 -14.93 16.26 17.75
CA GLN A 558 -14.48 16.18 16.36
C GLN A 558 -14.18 17.57 15.76
N LYS A 559 -15.00 18.57 16.10
CA LYS A 559 -14.79 19.97 15.69
C LYS A 559 -13.55 20.57 16.36
N ALA A 560 -13.33 20.30 17.66
CA ALA A 560 -12.14 20.73 18.39
C ALA A 560 -10.86 20.08 17.84
N MET A 561 -10.89 18.78 17.53
CA MET A 561 -9.79 18.04 16.90
C MET A 561 -9.43 18.61 15.53
N SER A 562 -10.44 18.83 14.68
CA SER A 562 -10.25 19.45 13.37
C SER A 562 -9.60 20.83 13.48
N LYS A 563 -10.00 21.64 14.46
CA LYS A 563 -9.40 22.95 14.74
C LYS A 563 -7.96 22.82 15.24
N LYS A 564 -7.67 21.87 16.14
CA LYS A 564 -6.32 21.58 16.65
C LYS A 564 -5.40 21.19 15.50
N VAL A 565 -5.81 20.24 14.66
CA VAL A 565 -5.05 19.79 13.48
C VAL A 565 -4.81 20.93 12.50
N LYS A 566 -5.82 21.74 12.16
CA LYS A 566 -5.63 22.92 11.29
C LYS A 566 -4.57 23.87 11.84
N ARG A 567 -4.59 24.14 13.15
CA ARG A 567 -3.59 24.98 13.81
C ARG A 567 -2.18 24.38 13.70
N LEU A 568 -2.03 23.07 13.92
CA LEU A 568 -0.71 22.40 13.84
C LEU A 568 -0.21 22.25 12.40
N ALA A 569 -1.12 22.09 11.44
CA ALA A 569 -0.80 21.87 10.04
C ALA A 569 -0.55 23.15 9.24
N ASN A 570 -0.82 24.34 9.79
CA ASN A 570 -0.76 25.63 9.07
C ASN A 570 0.57 25.86 8.32
N ASP A 571 1.70 25.50 8.92
CA ASP A 571 3.04 25.68 8.35
C ASP A 571 3.58 24.43 7.62
N THR A 572 2.69 23.48 7.30
CA THR A 572 3.06 22.18 6.71
C THR A 572 2.55 22.03 5.28
N ILE A 573 2.85 20.88 4.67
CA ILE A 573 2.32 20.52 3.35
C ILE A 573 0.82 20.16 3.37
N SER A 574 0.22 19.95 4.54
CA SER A 574 -1.21 19.68 4.65
C SER A 574 -2.03 20.96 4.53
N ASP A 575 -3.02 20.96 3.64
CA ASP A 575 -4.02 22.03 3.52
C ASP A 575 -5.40 21.63 4.08
N GLY A 576 -5.52 20.43 4.65
CA GLY A 576 -6.77 19.86 5.17
C GLY A 576 -7.73 19.30 4.12
N ASN A 577 -7.48 19.53 2.82
CA ASN A 577 -8.33 19.06 1.73
C ASN A 577 -7.90 17.70 1.17
N ALA A 578 -6.61 17.37 1.28
CA ALA A 578 -6.05 16.09 0.81
C ALA A 578 -6.26 14.91 1.80
N GLY A 579 -6.96 15.12 2.92
CA GLY A 579 -7.10 14.12 3.97
C GLY A 579 -5.83 13.89 4.79
N LEU A 580 -5.85 12.86 5.65
CA LEU A 580 -4.78 12.57 6.62
C LEU A 580 -3.44 12.21 5.95
N GLY A 581 -3.43 11.68 4.73
CA GLY A 581 -2.19 11.29 4.04
C GLY A 581 -1.16 12.42 3.90
N THR A 582 -1.59 13.67 3.66
CA THR A 582 -0.66 14.82 3.63
C THR A 582 -0.16 15.24 5.02
N GLN A 583 -0.94 14.99 6.07
CA GLN A 583 -0.53 15.28 7.45
C GLN A 583 0.54 14.28 7.89
N PHE A 584 0.34 12.99 7.63
CA PHE A 584 1.35 11.97 7.91
C PHE A 584 2.60 12.11 7.05
N ALA A 585 2.48 12.51 5.78
CA ALA A 585 3.65 12.86 4.98
C ALA A 585 4.43 14.06 5.55
N ALA A 586 3.75 15.03 6.17
CA ALA A 586 4.41 16.12 6.89
C ALA A 586 5.13 15.62 8.16
N ILE A 587 4.54 14.68 8.91
CA ILE A 587 5.19 14.03 10.05
C ILE A 587 6.44 13.28 9.59
N ALA A 588 6.34 12.48 8.52
CA ALA A 588 7.48 11.76 7.97
C ALA A 588 8.62 12.70 7.58
N HIS A 589 8.29 13.83 6.93
CA HIS A 589 9.27 14.87 6.69
C HIS A 589 9.88 15.39 7.99
N ASN A 590 9.08 15.80 8.97
CA ASN A 590 9.56 16.35 10.24
C ASN A 590 10.49 15.40 11.03
N MET A 591 10.29 14.09 10.90
CA MET A 591 11.02 13.09 11.69
C MET A 591 12.26 12.53 10.97
N VAL A 592 12.29 12.51 9.63
CA VAL A 592 13.43 11.99 8.87
C VAL A 592 14.65 12.91 8.91
N LYS A 593 15.83 12.33 9.16
CA LYS A 593 17.12 13.03 9.19
C LYS A 593 17.59 13.43 7.79
N SER A 594 18.60 14.28 7.71
CA SER A 594 19.29 14.58 6.44
C SER A 594 19.95 13.31 5.89
N GLY A 595 19.75 12.99 4.61
CA GLY A 595 20.21 11.73 4.01
C GLY A 595 19.38 10.50 4.38
N GLY A 596 18.40 10.62 5.29
CA GLY A 596 17.44 9.55 5.57
C GLY A 596 16.39 9.41 4.48
N GLN A 597 15.60 8.34 4.54
CA GLN A 597 14.59 8.00 3.54
C GLN A 597 13.18 8.01 4.12
N ILE A 598 12.22 8.35 3.26
CA ILE A 598 10.80 8.12 3.51
C ILE A 598 10.28 7.07 2.54
N ALA A 599 9.38 6.23 3.02
CA ALA A 599 8.68 5.21 2.26
C ALA A 599 7.19 5.28 2.60
N LEU A 600 6.40 5.89 1.73
CA LEU A 600 4.98 6.17 1.99
C LEU A 600 4.10 5.41 1.01
N ILE A 601 3.12 4.66 1.52
CA ILE A 601 2.05 4.09 0.70
C ILE A 601 0.89 5.08 0.72
N LEU A 602 0.57 5.66 -0.43
CA LEU A 602 -0.48 6.69 -0.55
C LEU A 602 -1.44 6.34 -1.69
N HIS A 603 -2.63 6.91 -1.65
CA HIS A 603 -3.58 6.81 -2.76
C HIS A 603 -3.01 7.47 -4.03
N LEU A 604 -3.30 6.92 -5.21
CA LEU A 604 -2.79 7.43 -6.51
C LEU A 604 -3.12 8.92 -6.74
N SER A 605 -4.18 9.45 -6.09
CA SER A 605 -4.47 10.90 -6.03
C SER A 605 -3.29 11.76 -5.58
N ALA A 606 -2.32 11.22 -4.83
CA ALA A 606 -1.12 11.95 -4.45
C ALA A 606 -0.32 12.45 -5.67
N MET A 607 -0.35 11.69 -6.76
CA MET A 607 0.38 11.98 -7.99
C MET A 607 -0.41 12.86 -8.96
N LEU A 608 -1.74 12.65 -9.02
CA LEU A 608 -2.62 13.24 -10.03
C LEU A 608 -3.54 14.35 -9.50
N GLY A 609 -3.72 14.43 -8.19
CA GLY A 609 -4.64 15.36 -7.52
C GLY A 609 -4.09 16.77 -7.33
N GLY A 610 -4.98 17.75 -7.29
CA GLY A 610 -4.67 19.16 -7.11
C GLY A 610 -4.28 19.90 -8.41
N SER A 611 -4.18 21.23 -8.32
CA SER A 611 -3.83 22.14 -9.43
C SER A 611 -3.25 23.45 -8.87
N ASP A 612 -2.57 24.24 -9.71
CA ASP A 612 -2.01 25.57 -9.38
C ASP A 612 -3.03 26.61 -8.91
N SER A 613 -4.33 26.32 -9.02
CA SER A 613 -5.36 27.17 -8.43
C SER A 613 -5.13 27.34 -6.91
N PRO A 614 -5.11 28.57 -6.37
CA PRO A 614 -4.94 28.85 -4.94
C PRO A 614 -5.88 28.06 -4.02
N SER A 615 -7.01 27.60 -4.56
CA SER A 615 -8.08 26.90 -3.86
C SER A 615 -8.08 25.36 -4.07
N ALA A 616 -7.10 24.79 -4.77
CA ALA A 616 -7.04 23.36 -5.11
C ALA A 616 -5.63 22.74 -5.02
N LYS A 617 -4.82 23.15 -4.03
CA LYS A 617 -3.41 22.72 -3.87
C LYS A 617 -3.19 21.38 -3.16
N SER A 618 -4.25 20.59 -2.98
CA SER A 618 -4.33 19.49 -1.99
C SER A 618 -3.10 18.56 -1.98
N TRP A 619 -2.78 17.91 -3.09
CA TRP A 619 -1.61 17.02 -3.22
C TRP A 619 -0.39 17.68 -3.89
N GLN A 620 -0.58 18.87 -4.47
CA GLN A 620 0.50 19.61 -5.12
C GLN A 620 1.61 19.98 -4.14
N LYS A 621 1.28 20.36 -2.90
CA LYS A 621 2.27 20.66 -1.87
C LYS A 621 3.18 19.48 -1.55
N LEU A 622 2.65 18.24 -1.56
CA LEU A 622 3.44 17.02 -1.39
C LEU A 622 4.42 16.83 -2.55
N ARG A 623 3.96 16.90 -3.80
CA ARG A 623 4.84 16.80 -4.98
C ARG A 623 5.90 17.89 -5.00
N GLY A 624 5.52 19.11 -4.63
CA GLY A 624 6.45 20.23 -4.47
C GLY A 624 7.47 20.03 -3.36
N LEU A 625 7.11 19.38 -2.25
CA LEU A 625 8.06 18.99 -1.21
C LEU A 625 9.04 17.94 -1.73
N LEU A 626 8.54 16.88 -2.36
CA LEU A 626 9.38 15.82 -2.93
C LEU A 626 10.37 16.37 -3.98
N ALA A 627 9.91 17.22 -4.89
CA ALA A 627 10.76 17.81 -5.93
C ALA A 627 11.82 18.80 -5.41
N LYS A 628 11.64 19.36 -4.21
CA LYS A 628 12.52 20.39 -3.62
C LYS A 628 13.47 19.86 -2.54
N GLU A 629 12.97 19.02 -1.65
CA GLU A 629 13.70 18.58 -0.44
C GLU A 629 14.22 17.14 -0.55
N TYR A 630 13.84 16.41 -1.61
CA TYR A 630 14.21 15.01 -1.79
C TYR A 630 14.92 14.76 -3.14
N GLY A 631 15.78 13.74 -3.12
CA GLY A 631 16.44 13.14 -4.27
C GLY A 631 16.14 11.64 -4.32
N ASP A 632 16.60 10.99 -5.39
CA ASP A 632 16.42 9.55 -5.63
C ASP A 632 14.96 9.11 -5.43
N VAL A 633 14.04 9.94 -5.93
CA VAL A 633 12.60 9.72 -5.76
C VAL A 633 12.17 8.60 -6.69
N VAL A 634 11.56 7.57 -6.14
CA VAL A 634 10.96 6.44 -6.86
C VAL A 634 9.49 6.37 -6.51
N VAL A 635 8.64 6.34 -7.54
CA VAL A 635 7.19 6.18 -7.40
C VAL A 635 6.79 4.88 -8.07
N VAL A 636 6.29 3.92 -7.30
CA VAL A 636 5.84 2.61 -7.79
C VAL A 636 4.33 2.57 -7.83
N SER A 637 3.77 2.13 -8.95
CA SER A 637 2.33 1.93 -9.17
C SER A 637 2.09 0.62 -9.92
N ILE A 638 0.85 0.11 -9.92
CA ILE A 638 0.47 -1.14 -10.58
C ILE A 638 -0.52 -0.86 -11.71
N ALA A 639 -0.15 -1.19 -12.94
CA ALA A 639 -0.95 -1.00 -14.15
C ALA A 639 -1.90 -2.18 -14.40
N GLN A 640 -2.83 -2.45 -13.47
CA GLN A 640 -3.82 -3.53 -13.58
C GLN A 640 -5.22 -3.04 -13.96
N ASN A 641 -6.02 -3.94 -14.51
CA ASN A 641 -7.37 -3.66 -15.00
C ASN A 641 -8.47 -3.85 -13.93
N LYS A 642 -8.15 -4.46 -12.78
CA LYS A 642 -9.04 -4.59 -11.62
C LYS A 642 -8.54 -3.72 -10.48
N ASP A 643 -9.46 -3.11 -9.75
CA ASP A 643 -9.13 -2.17 -8.68
C ASP A 643 -8.41 -2.85 -7.52
N VAL A 644 -8.87 -4.04 -7.11
CA VAL A 644 -8.27 -4.86 -6.05
C VAL A 644 -6.84 -5.34 -6.37
N ASP A 645 -6.51 -5.41 -7.65
CA ASP A 645 -5.20 -5.84 -8.14
C ASP A 645 -4.26 -4.65 -8.36
N SER A 646 -4.79 -3.42 -8.27
CA SER A 646 -4.04 -2.17 -8.46
C SER A 646 -3.60 -1.53 -7.14
N SER A 647 -3.81 -2.20 -6.01
CA SER A 647 -3.47 -1.74 -4.67
C SER A 647 -2.36 -2.55 -4.02
N PHE A 648 -1.63 -1.92 -3.10
CA PHE A 648 -0.61 -2.57 -2.27
C PHE A 648 -1.21 -3.06 -0.94
N SER A 649 -2.26 -2.41 -0.47
CA SER A 649 -3.06 -2.80 0.70
C SER A 649 -4.13 -3.83 0.35
N ALA A 650 -4.54 -4.63 1.33
CA ALA A 650 -5.70 -5.52 1.22
C ALA A 650 -6.99 -4.70 1.20
N ASP A 651 -7.99 -5.21 0.47
CA ASP A 651 -9.38 -4.72 0.44
C ASP A 651 -9.60 -3.24 0.07
N THR A 652 -8.61 -2.57 -0.52
CA THR A 652 -8.81 -1.24 -1.09
C THR A 652 -9.37 -1.35 -2.51
N GLY A 653 -10.57 -0.82 -2.73
CA GLY A 653 -11.16 -0.66 -4.06
C GLY A 653 -10.58 0.51 -4.85
N MET A 654 -9.36 0.95 -4.54
CA MET A 654 -8.72 2.11 -5.16
C MET A 654 -7.21 1.91 -5.30
N ALA A 655 -6.65 2.41 -6.41
CA ALA A 655 -5.22 2.29 -6.69
C ALA A 655 -4.34 3.13 -5.76
N GLU A 656 -3.16 2.59 -5.45
CA GLU A 656 -2.18 3.17 -4.54
C GLU A 656 -0.82 3.34 -5.23
N VAL A 657 0.07 4.09 -4.59
CA VAL A 657 1.47 4.25 -4.97
C VAL A 657 2.38 4.06 -3.76
N ILE A 658 3.54 3.46 -3.98
CA ILE A 658 4.66 3.49 -3.02
C ILE A 658 5.58 4.62 -3.45
N ILE A 659 5.85 5.56 -2.54
CA ILE A 659 6.79 6.66 -2.75
C ILE A 659 8.02 6.41 -1.87
N ILE A 660 9.17 6.20 -2.50
CA ILE A 660 10.47 6.15 -1.85
C ILE A 660 11.21 7.44 -2.18
N ALA A 661 11.75 8.13 -1.19
CA ALA A 661 12.48 9.36 -1.42
C ALA A 661 13.56 9.58 -0.37
N ARG A 662 14.78 9.93 -0.80
CA ARG A 662 15.90 10.27 0.09
C ARG A 662 15.93 11.77 0.33
N ARG A 663 15.94 12.18 1.59
CA ARG A 663 16.01 13.59 1.94
C ARG A 663 17.39 14.14 1.62
N LEU A 664 17.44 15.22 0.83
CA LEU A 664 18.69 15.86 0.44
C LEU A 664 19.41 16.47 1.64
N ALA A 665 20.74 16.44 1.61
CA ALA A 665 21.54 17.23 2.52
C ALA A 665 21.50 18.73 2.14
N SER A 666 21.72 19.62 3.11
CA SER A 666 21.58 21.08 2.90
C SER A 666 22.46 21.66 1.77
N ARG A 667 23.54 20.97 1.40
CA ARG A 667 24.47 21.37 0.32
C ARG A 667 24.33 20.55 -0.96
N GLU A 668 23.40 19.60 -1.00
CA GLU A 668 23.26 18.69 -2.13
C GLU A 668 22.48 19.34 -3.28
N ARG A 669 22.94 19.13 -4.52
CA ARG A 669 22.34 19.74 -5.70
C ARG A 669 21.02 19.07 -6.05
N ARG A 670 19.96 19.89 -6.11
CA ARG A 670 18.62 19.48 -6.56
C ARG A 670 18.64 19.12 -8.05
N ARG A 671 18.15 17.92 -8.38
CA ARG A 671 17.99 17.47 -9.78
C ARG A 671 16.53 17.42 -10.24
N SER A 672 15.57 17.34 -9.31
CA SER A 672 14.12 17.21 -9.59
C SER A 672 13.83 16.10 -10.61
N LEU A 673 14.50 14.97 -10.43
CA LEU A 673 14.31 13.74 -11.21
C LEU A 673 13.52 12.73 -10.38
N VAL A 674 12.58 12.05 -11.02
CA VAL A 674 11.74 11.02 -10.43
C VAL A 674 11.74 9.79 -11.32
N HIS A 675 11.92 8.62 -10.73
CA HIS A 675 11.75 7.34 -11.38
C HIS A 675 10.32 6.86 -11.18
N PHE A 676 9.57 6.74 -12.27
CA PHE A 676 8.22 6.18 -12.27
C PHE A 676 8.28 4.71 -12.66
N VAL A 677 7.91 3.84 -11.73
CA VAL A 677 7.81 2.41 -11.92
C VAL A 677 6.34 2.03 -12.06
N ASN A 678 6.02 1.33 -13.14
CA ASN A 678 4.70 0.79 -13.43
C ASN A 678 4.82 -0.73 -13.52
N LEU A 679 4.45 -1.42 -12.45
CA LEU A 679 4.41 -2.88 -12.39
C LEU A 679 3.22 -3.40 -13.19
N ALA A 680 3.41 -4.51 -13.89
CA ALA A 680 2.33 -5.20 -14.58
C ALA A 680 1.35 -5.81 -13.57
N GLU A 681 1.85 -6.32 -12.45
CA GLU A 681 1.06 -6.89 -11.37
C GLU A 681 1.74 -6.69 -10.01
N ARG A 682 0.96 -6.82 -8.93
CA ARG A 682 1.54 -6.87 -7.59
C ARG A 682 2.33 -8.17 -7.44
N PRO A 683 3.55 -8.16 -6.88
CA PRO A 683 4.29 -9.38 -6.62
C PRO A 683 3.47 -10.39 -5.81
N ALA A 684 3.43 -11.65 -6.27
CA ALA A 684 2.60 -12.70 -5.69
C ALA A 684 3.17 -13.29 -4.39
N THR A 685 4.48 -13.18 -4.17
CA THR A 685 5.18 -13.72 -2.99
C THR A 685 6.23 -12.74 -2.48
N LYS A 686 6.70 -12.93 -1.24
CA LYS A 686 7.82 -12.16 -0.68
C LYS A 686 9.09 -12.31 -1.53
N LEU A 687 9.32 -13.51 -2.06
CA LEU A 687 10.43 -13.78 -2.97
C LEU A 687 10.31 -12.94 -4.25
N ALA A 688 9.14 -12.95 -4.88
CA ALA A 688 8.90 -12.11 -6.06
C ALA A 688 9.07 -10.62 -5.74
N ALA A 689 8.61 -10.17 -4.58
CA ALA A 689 8.74 -8.77 -4.14
C ALA A 689 10.20 -8.33 -3.97
N GLN A 690 11.03 -9.17 -3.35
CA GLN A 690 12.47 -8.95 -3.22
C GLN A 690 13.14 -8.85 -4.59
N GLU A 691 12.91 -9.81 -5.48
CA GLU A 691 13.59 -9.84 -6.78
C GLU A 691 13.09 -8.72 -7.70
N THR A 692 11.82 -8.33 -7.58
CA THR A 692 11.27 -7.13 -8.23
C THR A 692 11.99 -5.86 -7.75
N ALA A 693 12.22 -5.72 -6.45
CA ALA A 693 12.93 -4.57 -5.90
C ALA A 693 14.38 -4.50 -6.40
N LYS A 694 15.08 -5.64 -6.46
CA LYS A 694 16.44 -5.73 -7.02
C LYS A 694 16.46 -5.38 -8.50
N ALA A 695 15.49 -5.88 -9.29
CA ALA A 695 15.35 -5.56 -10.70
C ALA A 695 15.09 -4.05 -10.93
N ILE A 696 14.22 -3.43 -10.11
CA ILE A 696 13.99 -1.98 -10.14
C ILE A 696 15.29 -1.21 -9.88
N ARG A 697 16.06 -1.57 -8.84
CA ARG A 697 17.33 -0.90 -8.51
C ARG A 697 18.35 -0.99 -9.64
N ARG A 698 18.50 -2.18 -10.25
CA ARG A 698 19.35 -2.39 -11.42
C ARG A 698 18.91 -1.54 -12.61
N ALA A 699 17.60 -1.42 -12.84
CA ALA A 699 17.06 -0.58 -13.90
C ALA A 699 17.30 0.91 -13.63
N ILE A 700 17.08 1.39 -12.40
CA ILE A 700 17.39 2.77 -11.97
C ILE A 700 18.85 3.12 -12.28
N ALA A 701 19.80 2.23 -11.97
CA ALA A 701 21.22 2.46 -12.21
C ALA A 701 21.59 2.65 -13.69
N ARG A 702 20.73 2.21 -14.63
CA ARG A 702 20.94 2.32 -16.09
C ARG A 702 20.34 3.60 -16.69
N LEU A 703 19.36 4.22 -16.03
CA LEU A 703 18.68 5.42 -16.54
C LEU A 703 19.43 6.67 -16.11
N THR A 704 19.82 7.51 -17.06
CA THR A 704 20.68 8.69 -16.77
C THR A 704 20.07 10.01 -17.23
N GLN A 705 19.22 9.98 -18.25
CA GLN A 705 18.61 11.17 -18.85
C GLN A 705 17.08 11.18 -18.69
N PRO A 706 16.45 12.36 -18.53
CA PRO A 706 14.99 12.47 -18.56
C PRO A 706 14.42 11.96 -19.88
N GLY A 707 13.43 11.08 -19.81
CA GLY A 707 12.83 10.40 -20.95
C GLY A 707 13.36 8.98 -21.16
N ASP A 708 14.49 8.61 -20.55
CA ASP A 708 14.98 7.24 -20.56
C ASP A 708 13.93 6.32 -19.92
N HIS A 709 13.72 5.16 -20.53
CA HIS A 709 12.84 4.12 -20.02
C HIS A 709 13.45 2.74 -20.25
N SER A 710 13.06 1.79 -19.42
CA SER A 710 13.49 0.38 -19.51
C SER A 710 12.37 -0.54 -19.07
N GLU A 711 12.40 -1.76 -19.56
CA GLU A 711 11.62 -2.84 -18.98
C GLU A 711 12.26 -3.29 -17.65
N ILE A 712 11.44 -3.82 -16.75
CA ILE A 712 11.87 -4.47 -15.53
C ILE A 712 11.60 -5.95 -15.72
N GLU A 713 12.67 -6.74 -15.66
CA GLU A 713 12.62 -8.17 -15.95
C GLU A 713 13.13 -9.00 -14.76
N ILE A 714 12.51 -10.15 -14.54
CA ILE A 714 12.99 -11.20 -13.63
C ILE A 714 13.12 -12.48 -14.46
N GLY A 715 14.34 -12.98 -14.64
CA GLY A 715 14.60 -14.01 -15.64
C GLY A 715 14.25 -13.48 -17.03
N ASN A 716 13.31 -14.15 -17.71
CA ASN A 716 12.80 -13.73 -19.02
C ASN A 716 11.41 -13.08 -18.95
N GLU A 717 10.89 -12.83 -17.75
CA GLU A 717 9.56 -12.26 -17.54
C GLU A 717 9.61 -10.76 -17.35
N LYS A 718 8.86 -10.04 -18.17
CA LYS A 718 8.59 -8.61 -17.97
C LYS A 718 7.59 -8.43 -16.83
N VAL A 719 8.07 -7.91 -15.70
CA VAL A 719 7.24 -7.62 -14.52
C VAL A 719 6.78 -6.16 -14.43
N GLY A 720 7.32 -5.29 -15.28
CA GLY A 720 6.92 -3.89 -15.32
C GLY A 720 7.79 -3.04 -16.23
N THR A 721 7.63 -1.73 -16.11
CA THR A 721 8.44 -0.72 -16.82
C THR A 721 8.85 0.39 -15.86
N ILE A 722 9.95 1.05 -16.17
CA ILE A 722 10.45 2.20 -15.45
C ILE A 722 10.77 3.33 -16.42
N ARG A 723 10.48 4.58 -16.02
CA ARG A 723 10.80 5.79 -16.78
C ARG A 723 11.36 6.87 -15.85
N LEU A 724 12.45 7.51 -16.28
CA LEU A 724 13.04 8.64 -15.58
C LEU A 724 12.47 9.94 -16.13
N GLU A 725 11.91 10.78 -15.28
CA GLU A 725 11.35 12.07 -15.70
C GLU A 725 11.87 13.24 -14.88
N LYS A 726 11.94 14.40 -15.53
CA LYS A 726 12.15 15.67 -14.88
C LYS A 726 10.80 16.25 -14.50
N VAL A 727 10.59 16.50 -13.21
CA VAL A 727 9.30 16.97 -12.68
C VAL A 727 9.38 18.42 -12.21
N SER A 728 8.26 19.13 -12.28
CA SER A 728 8.11 20.43 -11.64
C SER A 728 7.20 20.34 -10.39
N PRO A 729 7.38 21.24 -9.39
CA PRO A 729 6.54 21.30 -8.19
C PRO A 729 5.05 21.57 -8.46
N ALA A 730 4.72 22.13 -9.63
CA ALA A 730 3.38 22.56 -10.01
C ALA A 730 2.59 21.48 -10.75
N GLU A 731 3.30 20.61 -11.45
CA GLU A 731 2.72 19.64 -12.36
C GLU A 731 2.10 18.43 -11.65
N LYS A 732 1.14 17.81 -12.33
CA LYS A 732 0.70 16.46 -12.03
C LYS A 732 1.78 15.49 -12.50
N TRP A 733 1.97 14.40 -11.78
CA TRP A 733 2.88 13.34 -12.19
C TRP A 733 2.06 12.26 -12.89
N THR A 734 2.02 12.30 -14.22
CA THR A 734 1.05 11.57 -15.07
C THR A 734 1.51 10.16 -15.46
N THR A 735 2.78 9.84 -15.25
CA THR A 735 3.47 8.58 -15.63
C THR A 735 3.22 7.44 -14.64
N VAL A 736 2.05 7.44 -14.00
CA VAL A 736 1.66 6.45 -12.98
C VAL A 736 0.44 5.66 -13.43
N ARG A 737 0.42 4.37 -13.11
CA ARG A 737 -0.63 3.42 -13.52
C ARG A 737 -0.77 3.33 -15.05
N VAL A 738 0.34 3.20 -15.76
CA VAL A 738 0.38 3.08 -17.24
C VAL A 738 1.21 1.86 -17.66
N ALA A 739 0.69 1.04 -18.57
CA ALA A 739 1.39 -0.14 -19.05
C ALA A 739 2.34 0.17 -20.23
N ASN A 740 1.94 1.05 -21.15
CA ASN A 740 2.71 1.41 -22.34
C ASN A 740 3.37 2.81 -22.19
N MET A 741 4.70 2.81 -22.10
CA MET A 741 5.50 4.05 -21.98
C MET A 741 5.49 4.91 -23.24
N GLU A 742 5.24 4.34 -24.43
CA GLU A 742 5.12 5.10 -25.68
C GLU A 742 3.93 6.07 -25.61
N LEU A 743 2.80 5.64 -25.04
CA LEU A 743 1.62 6.50 -24.86
C LEU A 743 1.92 7.72 -23.96
N VAL A 744 2.68 7.52 -22.89
CA VAL A 744 3.10 8.60 -21.99
C VAL A 744 4.01 9.58 -22.72
N GLN A 745 4.94 9.07 -23.53
CA GLN A 745 5.82 9.90 -24.33
C GLN A 745 5.01 10.74 -25.33
N VAL A 746 4.09 10.12 -26.08
CA VAL A 746 3.25 10.84 -27.04
C VAL A 746 2.38 11.89 -26.34
N ALA A 747 1.77 11.57 -25.20
CA ALA A 747 0.96 12.53 -24.45
C ALA A 747 1.79 13.70 -23.89
N THR A 748 3.00 13.43 -23.42
CA THR A 748 3.94 14.45 -22.91
C THR A 748 4.42 15.37 -24.03
N GLU A 749 4.84 14.82 -25.17
CA GLU A 749 5.24 15.60 -26.34
C GLU A 749 4.05 16.41 -26.89
N LEU A 750 2.85 15.81 -26.95
CA LEU A 750 1.64 16.47 -27.38
C LEU A 750 1.31 17.67 -26.48
N ALA A 751 1.40 17.53 -25.16
CA ALA A 751 1.22 18.65 -24.23
C ALA A 751 2.24 19.80 -24.44
N GLN A 752 3.41 19.49 -25.01
CA GLN A 752 4.46 20.46 -25.38
C GLN A 752 4.29 21.02 -26.80
N GLY A 753 3.21 20.66 -27.50
CA GLY A 753 2.93 21.11 -28.88
C GLY A 753 3.68 20.32 -29.96
N LYS A 754 4.10 19.09 -29.67
CA LYS A 754 4.79 18.21 -30.60
C LYS A 754 4.03 16.88 -30.72
N LEU A 755 3.43 16.60 -31.86
CA LEU A 755 2.81 15.30 -32.12
C LEU A 755 3.83 14.36 -32.75
N ARG A 756 4.27 13.36 -31.99
CA ARG A 756 5.01 12.21 -32.50
C ARG A 756 4.08 11.01 -32.55
N LEU A 757 3.76 10.56 -33.75
CA LEU A 757 2.95 9.35 -33.94
C LEU A 757 3.85 8.10 -33.98
N PRO A 758 3.33 6.91 -33.63
CA PRO A 758 4.07 5.66 -33.73
C PRO A 758 4.68 5.49 -35.12
N GLN A 759 5.88 4.92 -35.19
CA GLN A 759 6.65 4.69 -36.43
C GLN A 759 7.11 5.98 -37.16
N SER A 760 6.74 7.17 -36.70
CA SER A 760 7.29 8.44 -37.21
C SER A 760 8.61 8.79 -36.55
N LYS A 761 9.62 9.14 -37.36
CA LYS A 761 10.90 9.67 -36.85
C LYS A 761 10.79 11.12 -36.39
N ASP A 762 9.95 11.90 -37.07
CA ASP A 762 9.81 13.33 -36.84
C ASP A 762 8.53 13.64 -36.07
N ALA A 763 8.62 14.63 -35.18
CA ALA A 763 7.47 15.18 -34.47
C ALA A 763 6.93 16.39 -35.23
N VAL A 764 5.61 16.46 -35.40
CA VAL A 764 4.94 17.56 -36.08
C VAL A 764 4.52 18.63 -35.06
N PRO A 765 4.81 19.93 -35.30
CA PRO A 765 4.35 20.97 -34.41
C PRO A 765 2.82 21.13 -34.48
N ILE A 766 2.16 21.06 -33.33
CA ILE A 766 0.73 21.30 -33.18
C ILE A 766 0.52 22.41 -32.16
N PRO A 767 -0.33 23.42 -32.44
CA PRO A 767 -0.56 24.49 -31.49
C PRO A 767 -1.37 23.96 -30.30
N MET A 768 -0.70 23.67 -29.19
CA MET A 768 -1.32 23.13 -27.98
C MET A 768 -1.31 24.16 -26.85
N THR A 769 -2.34 24.14 -25.99
CA THR A 769 -2.48 25.04 -24.84
C THR A 769 -3.30 24.36 -23.73
N PRO A 770 -3.12 24.72 -22.45
CA PRO A 770 -4.09 24.36 -21.43
C PRO A 770 -5.47 24.95 -21.74
N MET A 771 -6.55 24.19 -21.50
CA MET A 771 -7.91 24.67 -21.80
C MET A 771 -8.19 26.05 -21.19
N GLY A 772 -7.75 26.27 -19.94
CA GLY A 772 -7.97 27.52 -19.20
C GLY A 772 -7.40 28.78 -19.84
N SER A 773 -6.49 28.65 -20.80
CA SER A 773 -5.95 29.79 -21.56
C SER A 773 -6.91 30.28 -22.65
N ILE A 774 -7.83 29.44 -23.12
CA ILE A 774 -8.76 29.75 -24.21
C ILE A 774 -10.25 29.69 -23.81
N GLY A 775 -10.55 29.30 -22.58
CA GLY A 775 -11.89 29.29 -22.02
C GLY A 775 -11.90 29.29 -20.49
N ARG A 776 -13.10 29.24 -19.90
CA ARG A 776 -13.30 29.27 -18.45
C ARG A 776 -14.28 28.17 -18.05
N VAL A 777 -13.98 27.47 -16.96
CA VAL A 777 -14.88 26.47 -16.40
C VAL A 777 -16.05 27.12 -15.66
N GLY A 778 -17.22 26.48 -15.70
CA GLY A 778 -18.39 26.87 -14.93
C GLY A 778 -18.24 26.71 -13.42
N PRO A 779 -19.25 27.14 -12.65
CA PRO A 779 -19.27 27.00 -11.20
C PRO A 779 -19.35 25.53 -10.76
N LEU A 780 -19.03 25.26 -9.49
CA LEU A 780 -19.19 23.93 -8.92
C LEU A 780 -20.69 23.59 -8.83
N HIS A 781 -21.08 22.36 -9.12
CA HIS A 781 -22.49 21.92 -9.07
C HIS A 781 -23.23 22.31 -7.77
N ARG A 782 -22.54 22.25 -6.62
CA ARG A 782 -23.11 22.63 -5.30
C ARG A 782 -23.36 24.14 -5.16
N ASP A 783 -22.72 24.96 -5.98
CA ASP A 783 -22.97 26.40 -6.05
C ASP A 783 -24.12 26.71 -7.02
N ILE A 784 -24.54 25.74 -7.85
CA ILE A 784 -25.62 25.93 -8.84
C ILE A 784 -26.96 25.55 -8.22
N ALA A 785 -27.10 24.29 -7.78
CA ALA A 785 -28.36 23.77 -7.28
C ALA A 785 -28.17 22.73 -6.18
N SER A 786 -29.08 22.74 -5.20
CA SER A 786 -29.15 21.74 -4.12
C SER A 786 -29.87 20.47 -4.60
N GLY A 787 -29.35 19.29 -4.22
CA GLY A 787 -30.11 18.04 -4.26
C GLY A 787 -31.00 17.88 -3.02
N PRO A 788 -31.99 16.95 -3.02
CA PRO A 788 -32.89 16.74 -1.88
C PRO A 788 -32.20 16.36 -0.56
N GLN A 789 -30.96 15.86 -0.63
CA GLN A 789 -30.17 15.37 0.50
C GLN A 789 -28.92 16.22 0.79
N GLU A 790 -28.71 17.34 0.07
CA GLU A 790 -27.55 18.20 0.25
C GLU A 790 -27.91 19.47 1.06
N PRO A 791 -26.96 20.03 1.84
CA PRO A 791 -27.19 21.31 2.51
C PRO A 791 -27.54 22.37 1.47
N ASP A 792 -28.54 23.19 1.79
CA ASP A 792 -29.13 24.12 0.84
C ASP A 792 -28.10 25.16 0.39
N ARG A 793 -27.61 25.03 -0.85
CA ARG A 793 -26.53 25.85 -1.42
C ARG A 793 -26.80 26.12 -2.90
N GLY A 794 -26.55 27.37 -3.33
CA GLY A 794 -26.82 27.85 -4.68
C GLY A 794 -28.26 28.31 -4.88
N PRO A 795 -28.54 29.08 -5.94
CA PRO A 795 -29.81 29.79 -6.11
C PRO A 795 -30.92 28.94 -6.76
N PHE A 796 -30.61 27.75 -7.30
CA PHE A 796 -31.59 26.91 -8.00
C PHE A 796 -32.02 25.68 -7.19
N THR A 797 -33.27 25.27 -7.38
CA THR A 797 -33.79 23.94 -7.04
C THR A 797 -33.90 23.12 -8.33
N LYS A 798 -33.28 21.94 -8.36
CA LYS A 798 -33.27 21.09 -9.56
C LYS A 798 -34.60 20.33 -9.74
N SER A 799 -35.17 20.41 -10.93
CA SER A 799 -36.34 19.63 -11.36
C SER A 799 -36.01 18.78 -12.59
N ALA A 800 -36.68 17.64 -12.76
CA ALA A 800 -36.39 16.68 -13.83
C ALA A 800 -37.05 17.09 -15.17
N GLY A 801 -36.38 16.76 -16.27
CA GLY A 801 -36.82 17.05 -17.63
C GLY A 801 -36.47 18.46 -18.09
N ALA A 802 -36.29 18.65 -19.39
CA ALA A 802 -36.17 19.96 -20.02
C ALA A 802 -36.70 19.86 -21.45
N ASN A 803 -37.56 20.79 -21.83
CA ASN A 803 -38.12 20.88 -23.18
C ASN A 803 -37.48 22.05 -23.93
N SER A 804 -37.71 22.11 -25.24
CA SER A 804 -37.35 23.28 -26.03
C SER A 804 -38.06 24.52 -25.48
N GLY A 805 -37.30 25.54 -25.05
CA GLY A 805 -37.83 26.79 -24.49
C GLY A 805 -37.96 26.83 -22.96
N THR A 806 -37.44 25.83 -22.23
CA THR A 806 -37.28 25.93 -20.77
C THR A 806 -36.33 27.08 -20.41
N GLU A 807 -36.67 27.89 -19.40
CA GLU A 807 -35.91 29.11 -19.06
C GLU A 807 -34.52 28.84 -18.46
N TRP A 808 -34.33 27.73 -17.74
CA TRP A 808 -33.05 27.39 -17.07
C TRP A 808 -32.66 25.92 -17.28
N PRO A 809 -32.35 25.50 -18.52
CA PRO A 809 -32.04 24.11 -18.83
C PRO A 809 -30.69 23.67 -18.26
N PHE A 810 -30.66 22.48 -17.68
CA PHE A 810 -29.50 21.85 -17.05
C PHE A 810 -29.15 20.52 -17.75
N LEU A 811 -27.85 20.28 -17.97
CA LEU A 811 -27.30 18.97 -18.28
C LEU A 811 -26.59 18.44 -17.02
N TRP A 812 -27.28 17.63 -16.24
CA TRP A 812 -26.85 17.28 -14.89
C TRP A 812 -26.34 15.85 -14.77
N ASN A 813 -27.14 14.88 -15.22
CA ASN A 813 -26.87 13.47 -15.02
C ASN A 813 -26.17 12.86 -16.25
N ARG A 814 -25.44 11.78 -15.99
CA ARG A 814 -24.85 10.95 -17.04
C ARG A 814 -25.77 9.77 -17.32
N ASP A 815 -26.14 9.62 -18.58
CA ASP A 815 -26.85 8.45 -19.08
C ASP A 815 -26.14 7.93 -20.34
N SER A 816 -25.33 6.89 -20.18
CA SER A 816 -24.55 6.31 -21.28
C SER A 816 -25.39 5.71 -22.41
N LYS A 817 -26.69 5.45 -22.19
CA LYS A 817 -27.56 4.90 -23.24
C LYS A 817 -28.11 5.98 -24.15
N SER A 818 -28.50 7.13 -23.58
CA SER A 818 -29.01 8.27 -24.36
C SER A 818 -27.90 9.21 -24.84
N GLN A 819 -26.76 9.28 -24.15
CA GLN A 819 -25.65 10.20 -24.44
C GLN A 819 -24.55 9.52 -25.28
N GLN A 820 -24.90 9.07 -26.48
CA GLN A 820 -23.97 8.40 -27.40
C GLN A 820 -23.43 9.31 -28.51
N GLY A 821 -24.08 10.44 -28.79
CA GLY A 821 -23.61 11.47 -29.72
C GLY A 821 -22.82 12.58 -29.03
N MET A 822 -22.15 13.43 -29.83
CA MET A 822 -21.54 14.66 -29.31
C MET A 822 -22.59 15.69 -28.92
N GLU A 823 -23.75 15.68 -29.57
CA GLU A 823 -24.89 16.50 -29.19
C GLU A 823 -25.79 15.78 -28.19
N VAL A 824 -26.13 16.48 -27.11
CA VAL A 824 -26.96 15.95 -26.02
C VAL A 824 -28.01 16.99 -25.63
N SER A 825 -29.23 16.54 -25.37
CA SER A 825 -30.29 17.40 -24.83
C SER A 825 -30.17 17.57 -23.31
N PRO A 826 -30.50 18.75 -22.75
CA PRO A 826 -30.59 18.93 -21.30
C PRO A 826 -31.57 17.93 -20.66
N ASP A 827 -31.24 17.43 -19.48
CA ASP A 827 -31.98 16.36 -18.79
C ASP A 827 -32.83 16.89 -17.61
N SER A 828 -32.61 18.14 -17.21
CA SER A 828 -33.20 18.77 -16.04
C SER A 828 -33.29 20.28 -16.22
N HIS A 829 -33.95 20.97 -15.28
CA HIS A 829 -34.00 22.42 -15.26
C HIS A 829 -33.94 22.97 -13.83
N GLY A 830 -33.52 24.23 -13.73
CA GLY A 830 -33.51 24.99 -12.48
C GLY A 830 -34.80 25.75 -12.23
N ILE A 831 -35.24 25.78 -10.98
CA ILE A 831 -36.26 26.69 -10.48
C ILE A 831 -35.58 27.63 -9.48
N ILE A 832 -35.65 28.93 -9.71
CA ILE A 832 -35.03 29.95 -8.85
C ILE A 832 -35.69 29.90 -7.46
N LYS A 833 -34.87 29.94 -6.41
CA LYS A 833 -35.34 30.05 -5.03
C LYS A 833 -35.77 31.49 -4.75
N SER A 834 -36.78 31.65 -3.89
CA SER A 834 -37.33 32.97 -3.58
C SER A 834 -36.24 33.91 -3.03
N GLY A 835 -36.02 35.05 -3.71
CA GLY A 835 -35.05 36.07 -3.32
C GLY A 835 -33.63 35.87 -3.87
N GLU A 836 -33.39 34.84 -4.69
CA GLU A 836 -32.07 34.47 -5.23
C GLU A 836 -31.92 34.83 -6.73
N ASP A 837 -32.79 35.69 -7.27
CA ASP A 837 -32.83 36.04 -8.70
C ASP A 837 -31.50 36.66 -9.21
N GLU A 838 -30.86 37.49 -8.38
CA GLU A 838 -29.58 38.12 -8.71
C GLU A 838 -28.44 37.08 -8.77
N GLU A 839 -28.33 36.22 -7.75
CA GLU A 839 -27.33 35.14 -7.71
C GLU A 839 -27.54 34.12 -8.84
N ALA A 840 -28.80 33.80 -9.17
CA ALA A 840 -29.16 32.97 -10.32
C ALA A 840 -28.66 33.58 -11.64
N GLY A 841 -28.85 34.90 -11.82
CA GLY A 841 -28.35 35.64 -12.97
C GLY A 841 -26.82 35.62 -13.08
N GLU A 842 -26.11 35.82 -11.98
CA GLU A 842 -24.63 35.77 -11.94
C GLU A 842 -24.08 34.38 -12.31
N ILE A 843 -24.70 33.32 -11.79
CA ILE A 843 -24.30 31.94 -12.10
C ILE A 843 -24.54 31.61 -13.56
N TRP A 844 -25.67 32.06 -14.11
CA TRP A 844 -26.04 31.79 -15.50
C TRP A 844 -25.13 32.45 -16.53
N GLN A 845 -24.44 33.55 -16.18
CA GLN A 845 -23.40 34.14 -17.05
C GLN A 845 -22.26 33.16 -17.37
N ARG A 846 -22.16 32.04 -16.64
CA ARG A 846 -21.19 30.96 -16.86
C ARG A 846 -21.77 29.75 -17.58
N ALA A 847 -23.03 29.80 -18.01
CA ALA A 847 -23.64 28.79 -18.86
C ALA A 847 -22.99 28.76 -20.25
N SER A 848 -22.94 27.60 -20.87
CA SER A 848 -22.33 27.39 -22.19
C SER A 848 -23.06 26.29 -22.96
N ASN A 849 -22.76 26.15 -24.25
CA ASN A 849 -23.21 24.99 -25.01
C ASN A 849 -22.29 23.78 -24.78
N LEU A 850 -20.99 24.02 -24.53
CA LEU A 850 -20.01 22.97 -24.26
C LEU A 850 -19.97 22.52 -22.79
N HIS A 851 -20.02 21.21 -22.58
CA HIS A 851 -19.93 20.55 -21.28
C HIS A 851 -18.83 19.50 -21.30
N ILE A 852 -17.98 19.48 -20.27
CA ILE A 852 -16.85 18.55 -20.18
C ILE A 852 -17.13 17.52 -19.11
N SER A 853 -16.90 16.26 -19.44
CA SER A 853 -16.96 15.17 -18.48
C SER A 853 -15.91 15.36 -17.39
N ASN A 854 -16.33 15.47 -16.14
CA ASN A 854 -15.39 15.46 -15.01
C ASN A 854 -15.16 14.03 -14.47
N GLU A 855 -15.96 13.06 -14.88
CA GLU A 855 -15.91 11.67 -14.45
C GLU A 855 -16.16 10.73 -15.64
N LEU A 856 -15.17 10.64 -16.53
CA LEU A 856 -15.29 9.82 -17.73
C LEU A 856 -15.10 8.34 -17.37
N ARG A 857 -16.15 7.53 -17.51
CA ARG A 857 -16.03 6.07 -17.47
C ARG A 857 -15.66 5.57 -18.86
N PHE A 858 -14.38 5.28 -19.09
CA PHE A 858 -13.88 4.92 -20.41
C PHE A 858 -14.58 3.70 -21.02
N ASN A 859 -14.93 2.75 -20.16
CA ASN A 859 -15.55 1.47 -20.52
C ASN A 859 -17.07 1.50 -20.72
N SER A 860 -17.71 2.65 -20.55
CA SER A 860 -19.18 2.76 -20.69
C SER A 860 -19.66 4.07 -21.28
N SER A 861 -18.87 5.14 -21.22
CA SER A 861 -19.22 6.44 -21.78
C SER A 861 -18.65 6.58 -23.18
N SER A 862 -19.44 7.13 -24.09
CA SER A 862 -19.02 7.36 -25.48
C SER A 862 -18.32 8.70 -25.70
N THR A 863 -18.59 9.69 -24.85
CA THR A 863 -18.09 11.06 -25.04
C THR A 863 -17.42 11.62 -23.79
N SER A 864 -16.35 12.39 -24.02
CA SER A 864 -15.63 13.17 -23.01
C SER A 864 -16.14 14.62 -22.95
N ALA A 865 -16.72 15.10 -24.05
CA ALA A 865 -17.37 16.40 -24.16
C ALA A 865 -18.74 16.26 -24.82
N ALA A 866 -19.71 17.02 -24.32
CA ALA A 866 -21.07 17.08 -24.86
C ALA A 866 -21.41 18.53 -25.24
N PHE A 867 -22.24 18.69 -26.26
CA PHE A 867 -22.73 19.98 -26.72
C PHE A 867 -24.26 20.03 -26.63
N THR A 868 -24.82 21.07 -26.02
CA THR A 868 -26.27 21.32 -25.95
C THR A 868 -26.66 22.37 -26.99
N GLN A 869 -27.74 22.18 -27.76
CA GLN A 869 -28.17 23.19 -28.75
C GLN A 869 -28.54 24.54 -28.11
N GLN A 870 -29.23 24.50 -26.97
CA GLN A 870 -29.49 25.67 -26.14
C GLN A 870 -28.42 25.82 -25.07
N VAL A 871 -28.08 27.06 -24.73
CA VAL A 871 -27.17 27.38 -23.62
C VAL A 871 -27.76 26.78 -22.34
N SER A 872 -26.97 25.98 -21.63
CA SER A 872 -27.44 25.20 -20.48
C SER A 872 -26.41 25.22 -19.36
N MET A 873 -26.83 24.99 -18.12
CA MET A 873 -25.91 24.80 -16.99
C MET A 873 -25.55 23.33 -16.79
N GLY A 874 -24.29 23.11 -16.46
CA GLY A 874 -23.67 21.81 -16.29
C GLY A 874 -23.64 21.37 -14.84
N GLY A 875 -24.10 20.15 -14.57
CA GLY A 875 -24.15 19.61 -13.22
C GLY A 875 -22.86 18.92 -12.79
N SER A 876 -23.00 17.99 -11.83
CA SER A 876 -21.86 17.29 -11.24
C SER A 876 -21.13 16.35 -12.19
N SER A 877 -21.75 15.90 -13.29
CA SER A 877 -21.14 14.98 -14.27
C SER A 877 -20.66 15.67 -15.57
N TRP A 878 -21.16 16.88 -15.81
CA TRP A 878 -21.00 17.64 -17.05
C TRP A 878 -20.73 19.13 -16.77
N PRO A 879 -19.67 19.54 -16.05
CA PRO A 879 -19.36 20.95 -15.87
C PRO A 879 -19.28 21.74 -17.18
N ASN A 880 -19.80 22.97 -17.17
CA ASN A 880 -19.68 23.89 -18.29
C ASN A 880 -18.22 24.23 -18.59
N PHE A 881 -17.94 24.49 -19.86
CA PHE A 881 -16.71 25.13 -20.29
C PHE A 881 -17.03 26.21 -21.32
N LEU A 882 -17.00 27.47 -20.87
CA LEU A 882 -17.34 28.64 -21.66
C LEU A 882 -16.14 29.07 -22.52
N MET A 883 -16.37 29.22 -23.83
CA MET A 883 -15.40 29.80 -24.76
C MET A 883 -15.90 31.11 -25.37
N LYS A 884 -15.09 31.74 -26.24
CA LYS A 884 -15.42 33.04 -26.84
C LYS A 884 -16.59 33.00 -27.82
N SER A 885 -16.83 31.87 -28.47
CA SER A 885 -17.92 31.72 -29.44
C SER A 885 -18.39 30.26 -29.55
N PRO A 886 -19.63 30.02 -29.97
CA PRO A 886 -20.16 28.66 -30.19
C PRO A 886 -19.36 27.84 -31.22
N GLU A 887 -18.74 28.48 -32.22
CA GLU A 887 -17.89 27.80 -33.20
C GLU A 887 -16.63 27.22 -32.54
N MET A 888 -16.03 27.96 -31.59
CA MET A 888 -14.91 27.45 -30.81
C MET A 888 -15.34 26.30 -29.91
N GLU A 889 -16.54 26.38 -29.32
CA GLU A 889 -17.11 25.31 -28.49
C GLU A 889 -17.35 24.02 -29.29
N LYS A 890 -17.87 24.12 -30.52
CA LYS A 890 -18.00 22.99 -31.45
C LYS A 890 -16.64 22.39 -31.81
N ALA A 891 -15.66 23.22 -32.17
CA ALA A 891 -14.32 22.76 -32.50
C ALA A 891 -13.63 22.06 -31.31
N ALA A 892 -13.83 22.57 -30.09
CA ALA A 892 -13.35 21.93 -28.86
C ALA A 892 -14.05 20.59 -28.61
N CYS A 893 -15.37 20.51 -28.83
CA CYS A 893 -16.12 19.27 -28.71
C CYS A 893 -15.58 18.16 -29.64
N VAL A 894 -15.25 18.51 -30.89
CA VAL A 894 -14.62 17.57 -31.84
C VAL A 894 -13.26 17.11 -31.34
N TRP A 895 -12.38 18.03 -30.94
CA TRP A 895 -11.05 17.69 -30.45
C TRP A 895 -11.11 16.73 -29.24
N LEU A 896 -11.95 17.05 -28.25
CA LEU A 896 -12.03 16.30 -27.00
C LEU A 896 -12.59 14.89 -27.18
N ASN A 897 -13.47 14.68 -28.16
CA ASN A 897 -14.02 13.36 -28.49
C ASN A 897 -13.16 12.56 -29.48
N GLY A 898 -12.13 13.18 -30.09
CA GLY A 898 -11.10 12.50 -30.87
C GLY A 898 -10.04 11.81 -30.01
N THR A 899 -9.28 10.89 -30.61
CA THR A 899 -8.30 10.05 -29.88
C THR A 899 -7.23 10.86 -29.16
N LEU A 900 -6.69 11.92 -29.79
CA LEU A 900 -5.68 12.77 -29.15
C LEU A 900 -6.24 13.55 -27.95
N GLY A 901 -7.49 14.01 -28.04
CA GLY A 901 -8.19 14.64 -26.92
C GLY A 901 -8.48 13.67 -25.78
N LEU A 902 -8.90 12.44 -26.11
CA LEU A 902 -9.13 11.38 -25.13
C LEU A 902 -7.84 10.96 -24.40
N ILE A 903 -6.72 10.84 -25.10
CA ILE A 903 -5.40 10.57 -24.49
C ILE A 903 -4.98 11.73 -23.57
N SER A 904 -5.19 12.98 -24.01
CA SER A 904 -4.90 14.17 -23.20
C SER A 904 -5.75 14.21 -21.92
N PHE A 905 -7.03 13.87 -22.02
CA PHE A 905 -7.92 13.73 -20.88
C PHE A 905 -7.48 12.59 -19.95
N TRP A 906 -7.23 11.41 -20.51
CA TRP A 906 -6.83 10.20 -19.78
C TRP A 906 -5.57 10.44 -18.93
N THR A 907 -4.53 10.99 -19.53
CA THR A 907 -3.26 11.31 -18.84
C THR A 907 -3.40 12.36 -17.74
N ASN A 908 -4.37 13.28 -17.85
CA ASN A 908 -4.58 14.36 -16.89
C ASN A 908 -5.69 14.08 -15.85
N SER A 909 -6.32 12.92 -15.95
CA SER A 909 -7.38 12.46 -15.06
C SER A 909 -6.83 11.56 -13.96
N ASN A 910 -7.48 11.57 -12.80
CA ASN A 910 -7.18 10.65 -11.71
C ASN A 910 -7.79 9.28 -12.00
N ARG A 911 -6.92 8.27 -12.12
CA ARG A 911 -7.26 6.90 -12.51
C ARG A 911 -7.15 5.98 -11.30
N THR A 912 -7.82 6.28 -10.20
CA THR A 912 -7.78 5.41 -9.01
C THR A 912 -8.72 4.23 -9.12
N GLN A 913 -9.80 4.38 -9.89
CA GLN A 913 -10.74 3.34 -10.25
C GLN A 913 -10.51 2.90 -11.69
N SER A 914 -10.78 1.64 -11.95
CA SER A 914 -10.50 1.01 -13.23
C SER A 914 -11.51 1.42 -14.28
N GLY A 915 -11.04 1.66 -15.50
CA GLY A 915 -11.87 2.13 -16.60
C GLY A 915 -12.52 3.49 -16.33
N ARG A 916 -11.99 4.31 -15.40
CA ARG A 916 -12.55 5.62 -15.03
C ARG A 916 -11.48 6.67 -14.79
N GLY A 917 -11.62 7.80 -15.46
CA GLY A 917 -10.81 9.00 -15.26
C GLY A 917 -11.64 10.09 -14.56
N ARG A 918 -11.19 10.53 -13.37
CA ARG A 918 -11.84 11.59 -12.59
C ARG A 918 -10.99 12.87 -12.56
N THR A 919 -11.59 13.98 -12.91
CA THR A 919 -11.00 15.32 -12.87
C THR A 919 -11.91 16.21 -12.04
N THR A 920 -11.36 17.08 -11.19
CA THR A 920 -12.20 18.08 -10.48
C THR A 920 -12.55 19.21 -11.44
N VAL A 921 -13.68 19.89 -11.23
CA VAL A 921 -14.08 21.07 -12.02
C VAL A 921 -12.92 22.07 -12.15
N ARG A 922 -12.19 22.30 -11.06
CA ARG A 922 -11.04 23.21 -10.99
C ARG A 922 -9.80 22.71 -11.73
N ALA A 923 -9.69 21.42 -12.01
CA ALA A 923 -8.58 20.82 -12.74
C ALA A 923 -8.84 20.68 -14.25
N ILE A 924 -10.09 20.82 -14.72
CA ILE A 924 -10.43 20.84 -16.17
C ILE A 924 -9.57 21.88 -16.93
N PRO A 925 -9.39 23.12 -16.45
CA PRO A 925 -8.55 24.12 -17.13
C PRO A 925 -7.10 23.70 -17.38
N THR A 926 -6.58 22.70 -16.66
CA THR A 926 -5.19 22.22 -16.79
C THR A 926 -5.00 21.19 -17.91
N ILE A 927 -6.09 20.66 -18.48
CA ILE A 927 -6.00 19.63 -19.52
C ILE A 927 -5.37 20.26 -20.78
N PRO A 928 -4.33 19.66 -21.38
CA PRO A 928 -3.80 20.10 -22.67
C PRO A 928 -4.82 19.86 -23.79
N MET A 929 -5.02 20.86 -24.64
CA MET A 929 -5.86 20.76 -25.82
C MET A 929 -5.30 21.56 -27.00
N LEU A 930 -5.85 21.33 -28.19
CA LEU A 930 -5.57 22.13 -29.36
C LEU A 930 -5.94 23.60 -29.10
N ASP A 931 -5.01 24.51 -29.37
CA ASP A 931 -5.21 25.95 -29.28
C ASP A 931 -6.03 26.42 -30.48
N ILE A 932 -7.35 26.30 -30.34
CA ILE A 932 -8.33 26.70 -31.35
C ILE A 932 -8.20 28.18 -31.71
N SER A 933 -7.66 29.02 -30.81
CA SER A 933 -7.45 30.45 -31.07
C SER A 933 -6.35 30.74 -32.10
N LYS A 934 -5.44 29.78 -32.33
CA LYS A 934 -4.38 29.86 -33.34
C LYS A 934 -4.73 29.20 -34.66
N LEU A 935 -5.87 28.51 -34.74
CA LEU A 935 -6.33 27.92 -35.99
C LEU A 935 -6.77 29.00 -36.98
N SER A 936 -6.50 28.77 -38.26
CA SER A 936 -7.01 29.63 -39.32
C SER A 936 -8.55 29.57 -39.39
N LYS A 937 -9.18 30.61 -39.94
CA LYS A 937 -10.64 30.61 -40.16
C LYS A 937 -11.11 29.40 -40.99
N LYS A 938 -10.28 28.90 -41.91
CA LYS A 938 -10.57 27.70 -42.70
C LYS A 938 -10.61 26.45 -41.81
N GLN A 939 -9.59 26.26 -40.98
CA GLN A 939 -9.49 25.11 -40.06
C GLN A 939 -10.62 25.10 -39.02
N VAL A 940 -11.00 26.26 -38.47
CA VAL A 940 -12.16 26.37 -37.56
C VAL A 940 -13.46 25.99 -38.27
N ARG A 941 -13.67 26.44 -39.51
CA ARG A 941 -14.84 26.04 -40.31
C ARG A 941 -14.86 24.54 -40.60
N SER A 942 -13.71 23.95 -40.92
CA SER A 942 -13.59 22.49 -41.08
C SER A 942 -14.00 21.77 -39.80
N ALA A 943 -13.51 22.22 -38.63
CA ALA A 943 -13.87 21.61 -37.35
C ALA A 943 -15.37 21.73 -37.03
N VAL A 944 -16.00 22.87 -37.33
CA VAL A 944 -17.46 23.05 -37.19
C VAL A 944 -18.22 22.13 -38.13
N GLN A 945 -17.77 21.99 -39.38
CA GLN A 945 -18.40 21.07 -40.34
C GLN A 945 -18.30 19.61 -39.86
N ILE A 946 -17.15 19.20 -39.31
CA ILE A 946 -16.98 17.86 -38.72
C ILE A 946 -17.98 17.66 -37.58
N TYR A 947 -18.16 18.65 -36.71
CA TYR A 947 -19.17 18.59 -35.66
C TYR A 947 -20.57 18.39 -36.26
N ASP A 948 -20.99 19.26 -37.19
CA ASP A 948 -22.35 19.25 -37.76
C ASP A 948 -22.65 17.93 -38.51
N ASP A 949 -21.65 17.32 -39.15
CA ASP A 949 -21.80 16.06 -39.88
C ASP A 949 -21.88 14.82 -38.98
N LEU A 950 -21.28 14.87 -37.78
CA LEU A 950 -21.08 13.70 -36.91
C LEU A 950 -21.80 13.79 -35.57
N CYS A 951 -22.34 14.95 -35.16
CA CYS A 951 -22.83 15.18 -33.79
C CYS A 951 -23.95 14.24 -33.35
N HIS A 952 -24.80 13.80 -34.28
CA HIS A 952 -25.92 12.86 -34.03
C HIS A 952 -25.55 11.39 -34.21
N LYS A 953 -24.35 11.07 -34.71
CA LYS A 953 -23.93 9.69 -34.90
C LYS A 953 -23.56 9.08 -33.55
N SER A 954 -24.00 7.83 -33.33
CA SER A 954 -23.70 7.09 -32.11
C SER A 954 -22.23 6.67 -32.10
N LEU A 955 -21.49 7.15 -31.10
CA LEU A 955 -20.13 6.73 -30.77
C LEU A 955 -20.18 5.52 -29.82
N LEU A 956 -19.26 4.59 -30.01
CA LEU A 956 -19.04 3.50 -29.07
C LEU A 956 -18.36 4.02 -27.80
N PRO A 957 -18.43 3.25 -26.68
CA PRO A 957 -17.65 3.56 -25.48
C PRO A 957 -16.18 3.86 -25.80
N THR A 958 -15.57 4.78 -25.06
CA THR A 958 -14.25 5.31 -25.42
C THR A 958 -13.14 4.25 -25.44
N ASN A 959 -13.23 3.19 -24.62
CA ASN A 959 -12.29 2.06 -24.66
C ASN A 959 -12.40 1.20 -25.94
N GLU A 960 -13.46 1.38 -26.73
CA GLU A 960 -13.70 0.70 -28.00
C GLU A 960 -13.37 1.59 -29.20
N ALA A 961 -12.67 2.70 -28.99
CA ALA A 961 -12.27 3.63 -30.05
C ALA A 961 -11.54 2.92 -31.20
N TRP A 962 -10.80 1.84 -30.91
CA TRP A 962 -10.08 1.04 -31.91
C TRP A 962 -10.99 0.49 -33.03
N ARG A 963 -12.26 0.21 -32.74
CA ARG A 963 -13.24 -0.32 -33.70
C ARG A 963 -14.41 0.62 -34.02
N ASP A 964 -14.44 1.80 -33.42
CA ASP A 964 -15.52 2.77 -33.59
C ASP A 964 -15.41 3.47 -34.96
N PRO A 965 -16.30 3.20 -35.92
CA PRO A 965 -16.21 3.78 -37.26
C PRO A 965 -16.45 5.30 -37.25
N VAL A 966 -17.28 5.81 -36.33
CA VAL A 966 -17.57 7.24 -36.23
C VAL A 966 -16.37 7.97 -35.66
N ARG A 967 -15.72 7.42 -34.63
CA ARG A 967 -14.51 8.02 -34.07
C ARG A 967 -13.31 7.92 -35.02
N GLN A 968 -13.19 6.81 -35.77
CA GLN A 968 -12.19 6.67 -36.83
C GLN A 968 -12.34 7.75 -37.90
N GLU A 969 -13.58 8.02 -38.35
CA GLU A 969 -13.87 9.08 -39.31
C GLU A 969 -13.62 10.47 -38.73
N LEU A 970 -14.01 10.71 -37.48
CA LEU A 970 -13.71 11.96 -36.76
C LEU A 970 -12.20 12.22 -36.73
N ASP A 971 -11.42 11.23 -36.32
CA ASP A 971 -9.96 11.34 -36.22
C ASP A 971 -9.31 11.57 -37.58
N ARG A 972 -9.77 10.86 -38.63
CA ARG A 972 -9.28 11.05 -40.00
C ARG A 972 -9.47 12.50 -40.43
N ARG A 973 -10.71 13.02 -40.33
CA ARG A 973 -11.03 14.39 -40.73
C ARG A 973 -10.33 15.44 -39.87
N LEU A 974 -10.18 15.19 -38.57
CA LEU A 974 -9.43 16.07 -37.68
C LEU A 974 -7.96 16.18 -38.10
N LEU A 975 -7.31 15.06 -38.42
CA LEU A 975 -5.92 15.07 -38.89
C LEU A 975 -5.78 15.73 -40.27
N THR A 976 -6.63 15.39 -41.23
CA THR A 976 -6.45 15.83 -42.64
C THR A 976 -7.04 17.20 -42.94
N GLU A 977 -8.22 17.56 -42.39
CA GLU A 977 -8.95 18.79 -42.73
C GLU A 977 -8.69 19.95 -41.77
N VAL A 978 -8.25 19.65 -40.53
CA VAL A 978 -8.01 20.67 -39.49
C VAL A 978 -6.51 20.83 -39.20
N LEU A 979 -5.76 19.74 -39.12
CA LEU A 979 -4.32 19.76 -38.84
C LEU A 979 -3.43 19.68 -40.09
N ASP A 980 -4.04 19.53 -41.27
CA ASP A 980 -3.36 19.45 -42.57
C ASP A 980 -2.28 18.34 -42.63
N LEU A 981 -2.53 17.20 -41.97
CA LEU A 981 -1.67 16.00 -41.99
C LEU A 981 -2.06 15.04 -43.12
N ASN A 982 -1.14 14.15 -43.50
CA ASN A 982 -1.35 13.17 -44.57
C ASN A 982 -2.03 11.88 -44.07
N ASP A 983 -2.46 11.02 -44.99
CA ASP A 983 -3.14 9.75 -44.66
C ASP A 983 -2.26 8.78 -43.85
N SER A 984 -0.93 8.86 -43.97
CA SER A 984 -0.03 8.07 -43.14
C SER A 984 -0.17 8.39 -41.64
N ALA A 985 -0.43 9.66 -41.30
CA ALA A 985 -0.73 10.04 -39.91
C ALA A 985 -2.00 9.38 -39.38
N VAL A 986 -2.99 9.10 -40.25
CA VAL A 986 -4.24 8.42 -39.87
C VAL A 986 -3.97 6.96 -39.50
N GLU A 987 -3.16 6.27 -40.30
CA GLU A 987 -2.74 4.88 -40.02
C GLU A 987 -1.93 4.79 -38.73
N GLN A 988 -0.98 5.72 -38.52
CA GLN A 988 -0.17 5.76 -37.30
C GLN A 988 -1.01 6.12 -36.06
N LEU A 989 -1.99 7.01 -36.19
CA LEU A 989 -2.95 7.29 -35.11
C LEU A 989 -3.80 6.06 -34.80
N ALA A 990 -4.14 5.21 -35.78
CA ALA A 990 -4.86 3.97 -35.52
C ALA A 990 -4.05 3.00 -34.65
N ILE A 991 -2.72 2.93 -34.84
CA ILE A 991 -1.81 2.17 -33.96
C ILE A 991 -1.86 2.74 -32.54
N LEU A 992 -1.71 4.06 -32.40
CA LEU A 992 -1.76 4.72 -31.08
C LEU A 992 -3.11 4.52 -30.39
N ARG A 993 -4.22 4.60 -31.13
CA ARG A 993 -5.57 4.37 -30.64
C ARG A 993 -5.73 2.95 -30.11
N ASN A 994 -5.21 1.97 -30.85
CA ASN A 994 -5.23 0.57 -30.43
C ASN A 994 -4.42 0.37 -29.13
N GLN A 995 -3.19 0.90 -29.08
CA GLN A 995 -2.37 0.88 -27.87
C GLN A 995 -3.09 1.51 -26.66
N TRP A 996 -3.73 2.66 -26.84
CA TRP A 996 -4.49 3.32 -25.79
C TRP A 996 -5.70 2.50 -25.33
N CYS A 997 -6.43 1.84 -26.25
CA CYS A 997 -7.56 0.99 -25.90
C CYS A 997 -7.15 -0.30 -25.16
N ARG A 998 -5.89 -0.74 -25.30
CA ARG A 998 -5.29 -1.85 -24.54
C ARG A 998 -4.84 -1.47 -23.14
N GLU A 999 -4.78 -0.18 -22.81
CA GLU A 999 -4.35 0.25 -21.49
C GLU A 999 -5.29 -0.30 -20.41
N PRO A 1000 -4.77 -1.00 -19.39
CA PRO A 1000 -5.59 -1.58 -18.33
C PRO A 1000 -6.50 -0.56 -17.63
N THR A 1001 -6.05 0.69 -17.51
CA THR A 1001 -6.82 1.80 -16.92
C THR A 1001 -7.94 2.35 -17.82
N VAL A 1002 -7.92 2.03 -19.12
CA VAL A 1002 -8.93 2.42 -20.11
C VAL A 1002 -9.94 1.31 -20.30
N THR A 1003 -9.47 0.08 -20.58
CA THR A 1003 -10.33 -1.09 -20.77
C THR A 1003 -11.11 -1.44 -19.50
N GLY A 1004 -10.42 -1.37 -18.37
CA GLY A 1004 -10.89 -1.83 -17.08
C GLY A 1004 -11.34 -3.29 -17.07
N ALA A 1005 -12.25 -3.65 -16.16
CA ALA A 1005 -12.68 -5.04 -15.99
C ALA A 1005 -13.61 -5.58 -17.10
N LYS A 1006 -13.98 -4.76 -18.10
CA LYS A 1006 -14.81 -5.20 -19.23
C LYS A 1006 -13.93 -5.81 -20.32
N ASN A 1007 -14.30 -7.01 -20.78
CA ASN A 1007 -13.63 -7.65 -21.90
C ASN A 1007 -14.17 -7.09 -23.24
N THR A 1008 -13.88 -5.82 -23.55
CA THR A 1008 -14.20 -5.19 -24.85
C THR A 1008 -13.02 -4.45 -25.50
N GLY A 1009 -11.82 -4.61 -24.93
CA GLY A 1009 -10.58 -4.06 -25.50
C GLY A 1009 -10.11 -4.82 -26.75
N PRO A 1010 -9.02 -4.38 -27.40
CA PRO A 1010 -8.50 -5.05 -28.61
C PRO A 1010 -8.11 -6.52 -28.44
N ASP A 1011 -7.84 -6.95 -27.21
CA ASP A 1011 -7.42 -8.32 -26.88
C ASP A 1011 -8.58 -9.19 -26.34
N SER A 1012 -9.83 -8.69 -26.39
CA SER A 1012 -11.02 -9.33 -25.82
C SER A 1012 -11.65 -10.44 -26.65
#